data_AF-A0A8C9B5E9-F1
#
_entry.id   AF-A0A8C9B5E9-F1
#
_cell.length_a   1.000
_cell.length_b   1.000
_cell.length_c   1.000
_cell.angle_alpha   90.00
_cell.angle_beta   90.00
_cell.angle_gamma   90.00
#
_symmetry.space_group_name_H-M   'P 1'
#
loop_
_entity.id
_entity.type
_entity.pdbx_description
1 polymer ?
#
loop_
_entity_poly.entity_id
_entity_poly.type
_entity_poly.pdbx_seq_one_letter_code
_entity_poly.pdbx_strand_id
1 'polypeptide(L)'
;MEFPLIPHLFLPLMFLTGCPTYMDVVIVLDGSNSIYPWSEVQTFLRRLVGRLFIDPEQIQVGLVQYGESSVHEWSLGDFRTKEEVVRAARNLSRREGRETKTAQAIMMACTEGFSQSHGGRPEAARLLVVVTDGESHDGEELPTALKACEAGRVTRYGIAVLGHYLRRQRDPSAFLREIRAIASDPDERFFFNVTDEAALTDIVDALGDRIFGLEGSHEKNESSFGLEMSQIGFSTHRLKDGILFGMVGAYDWGGSVLWLEEGRRLFPPRTALEDEFPPALQNHAAYLGYSVSSMLLRGGRRLFLSGAPRFRHRGKVIAFQLKKDGAVRVAQSLQGEQIGSYFGSELCPLDTDGDGTTDVLLVAAPMFLGPQNKETGRVYVYLVGQQSLLTLQGTLQPEPPQDARFGFAMAALPDLNQDGFADVAMGAPLEDGHRGALYLYHGTQSGVKPCPAQRIAAVSMPQALSYFGRSVDGRLDLDGDDLVDVAVGAQGAAILLSSRPIVHLAPSLDVTPPAISVVQRDCKRRSQEAACLSAALCFQVTSRTPGRWDRQFRVRFTASLDEWTAGARAAFDGSGQRLSPRRLRLSVGTITCEPLHFHVLDTSDYLRPVALTVTFALDNTTKPGPVLDEGSPTSIRKLVPFSKDCGPDNECVTDLVLRANMNIRGSRKDPFVVRGGRRKVLVSATLKNRKENAYNTSLSLNFSRNLHLSSFTPQGDGPVKVECAAPSPHARLCSVGHPVFQAGAKVTFLLEFEFSCSFLLSQVLVSLTATSNSLERNGTLHDNTAQTSAYIQYEPHLLFSSESTLHRYEVHPYGTLPVGPGPEFKTTLRVQNLGCYVVSGLIISALLPAVAHGGNYFLSLSQVITNNASCTVQNLTEPPEPPVRPEELQHTSWLNGNNSRCQVMRCHLGRLAKGTEVSVGLLRLVHNEFFRRAKFKSLTVVSTFELGTEEGSVLQLTEASRWSESLLEVIQSRPVLISLWILIGSVLGGLLLLALLVFCLWKLGFFARKKIPEEEKREEKLEQ
;
A
#
# COMPACT_ATOMS: atom_id res chain seq x y z
N MET A 1 36.81 0.39 40.64
CA MET A 1 37.03 1.63 41.42
C MET A 1 35.69 1.99 42.04
N GLU A 2 35.58 1.87 43.36
CA GLU A 2 34.39 2.30 44.11
C GLU A 2 34.32 3.83 44.07
N PHE A 3 33.30 4.36 43.39
CA PHE A 3 32.98 5.78 43.46
C PHE A 3 31.97 6.00 44.60
N PRO A 4 32.20 6.99 45.47
CA PRO A 4 31.29 7.28 46.57
C PRO A 4 29.99 7.82 45.98
N LEU A 5 28.87 7.17 46.29
CA LEU A 5 27.55 7.75 46.12
C LEU A 5 27.51 9.08 46.89
N ILE A 6 27.50 10.20 46.18
CA ILE A 6 27.28 11.53 46.75
C ILE A 6 25.76 11.67 46.99
N PRO A 7 25.26 11.59 48.25
CA PRO A 7 23.83 11.69 48.54
C PRO A 7 23.35 13.16 48.54
N HIS A 8 24.26 14.12 48.38
CA HIS A 8 23.99 15.55 48.54
C HIS A 8 23.38 16.25 47.31
N LEU A 9 23.20 15.56 46.18
CA LEU A 9 22.61 16.14 44.97
C LEU A 9 21.09 15.93 44.83
N PHE A 10 20.50 15.02 45.60
CA PHE A 10 19.05 14.75 45.54
C PHE A 10 18.20 15.58 46.54
N LEU A 11 18.79 16.08 47.63
CA LEU A 11 18.05 16.91 48.59
C LEU A 11 17.63 18.31 48.09
N PRO A 12 18.32 19.02 47.18
CA PRO A 12 17.94 20.39 46.84
C PRO A 12 16.95 20.51 45.66
N LEU A 13 16.48 19.40 45.07
CA LEU A 13 15.41 19.40 44.04
C LEU A 13 14.00 19.33 44.64
N MET A 14 13.83 18.83 45.87
CA MET A 14 12.54 18.86 46.61
C MET A 14 12.09 20.28 47.01
N PHE A 15 12.94 21.30 46.89
CA PHE A 15 12.65 22.67 47.33
C PHE A 15 12.14 23.60 46.21
N LEU A 16 11.77 23.08 45.02
CA LEU A 16 11.27 23.93 43.92
C LEU A 16 9.80 24.36 44.09
N THR A 17 9.04 23.81 45.03
CA THR A 17 7.63 24.14 45.25
C THR A 17 7.31 24.21 46.74
N GLY A 18 7.73 25.28 47.42
CA GLY A 18 6.88 25.79 48.50
C GLY A 18 5.66 26.40 47.82
N CYS A 19 4.44 25.92 48.09
CA CYS A 19 3.21 26.46 47.49
C CYS A 19 2.99 27.92 47.94
N PRO A 20 3.06 28.95 47.08
CA PRO A 20 2.73 30.30 47.48
C PRO A 20 1.35 30.65 46.89
N THR A 21 0.27 30.15 47.48
CA THR A 21 -1.05 30.76 47.35
C THR A 21 -1.31 31.56 48.62
N TYR A 22 -1.12 32.88 48.56
CA TYR A 22 -1.52 33.77 49.65
C TYR A 22 -3.05 33.78 49.73
N MET A 23 -3.63 33.22 50.79
CA MET A 23 -5.08 33.16 50.96
C MET A 23 -5.48 33.61 52.36
N ASP A 24 -6.43 34.54 52.43
CA ASP A 24 -7.04 34.99 53.67
C ASP A 24 -8.44 34.38 53.74
N VAL A 25 -8.69 33.57 54.77
CA VAL A 25 -9.98 32.91 54.99
C VAL A 25 -10.64 33.53 56.22
N VAL A 26 -11.77 34.18 56.05
CA VAL A 26 -12.61 34.68 57.16
C VAL A 26 -13.84 33.79 57.26
N ILE A 27 -14.05 33.20 58.43
CA ILE A 27 -15.23 32.36 58.71
C ILE A 27 -16.25 33.24 59.45
N VAL A 28 -17.48 33.29 58.96
CA VAL A 28 -18.62 33.96 59.61
C VAL A 28 -19.53 32.89 60.17
N LEU A 29 -19.64 32.86 61.49
CA LEU A 29 -20.26 31.77 62.21
C LEU A 29 -21.44 32.23 63.06
N ASP A 30 -22.60 31.62 62.81
CA ASP A 30 -23.79 31.83 63.62
C ASP A 30 -23.59 31.24 65.03
N GLY A 31 -23.67 32.11 66.03
CA GLY A 31 -23.57 31.80 67.45
C GLY A 31 -24.90 32.00 68.21
N SER A 32 -26.02 32.12 67.49
CA SER A 32 -27.35 32.29 68.06
C SER A 32 -27.84 31.03 68.81
N ASN A 33 -28.96 31.16 69.52
CA ASN A 33 -29.50 30.07 70.32
C ASN A 33 -30.13 28.93 69.50
N SER A 34 -30.36 29.10 68.19
CA SER A 34 -30.89 28.06 67.31
C SER A 34 -29.87 26.96 67.03
N ILE A 35 -28.59 27.32 66.93
CA ILE A 35 -27.46 26.40 66.73
C ILE A 35 -27.30 25.53 67.98
N TYR A 36 -27.64 24.24 67.86
CA TYR A 36 -27.51 23.27 68.95
C TYR A 36 -27.44 21.83 68.42
N PRO A 37 -26.43 21.03 68.80
CA PRO A 37 -25.41 21.29 69.83
C PRO A 37 -24.19 22.10 69.34
N TRP A 38 -23.67 23.03 70.15
CA TRP A 38 -22.50 23.86 69.81
C TRP A 38 -21.19 23.05 69.59
N SER A 39 -21.06 21.89 70.23
CA SER A 39 -19.88 21.03 70.11
C SER A 39 -19.62 20.53 68.68
N GLU A 40 -20.68 20.38 67.88
CA GLU A 40 -20.55 19.96 66.48
C GLU A 40 -19.94 21.08 65.63
N VAL A 41 -20.31 22.32 65.88
CA VAL A 41 -19.73 23.50 65.22
C VAL A 41 -18.25 23.67 65.57
N GLN A 42 -17.87 23.46 66.84
CA GLN A 42 -16.46 23.44 67.25
C GLN A 42 -15.68 22.31 66.55
N THR A 43 -16.31 21.16 66.35
CA THR A 43 -15.71 20.01 65.66
C THR A 43 -15.53 20.29 64.17
N PHE A 44 -16.54 20.90 63.52
CA PHE A 44 -16.46 21.38 62.15
C PHE A 44 -15.32 22.37 61.96
N LEU A 45 -15.26 23.44 62.76
CA LEU A 45 -14.19 24.44 62.68
C LEU A 45 -12.81 23.80 62.83
N ARG A 46 -12.63 22.93 63.83
CA ARG A 46 -11.37 22.22 64.07
C ARG A 46 -10.97 21.36 62.88
N ARG A 47 -11.91 20.64 62.26
CA ARG A 47 -11.63 19.79 61.10
C ARG A 47 -11.33 20.62 59.86
N LEU A 48 -12.08 21.71 59.63
CA LEU A 48 -11.86 22.62 58.50
C LEU A 48 -10.49 23.30 58.58
N VAL A 49 -10.19 23.97 59.69
CA VAL A 49 -8.86 24.55 59.98
C VAL A 49 -7.79 23.46 59.96
N GLY A 50 -8.13 22.26 60.42
CA GLY A 50 -7.31 21.05 60.37
C GLY A 50 -6.97 20.55 58.96
N ARG A 51 -7.68 20.99 57.91
CA ARG A 51 -7.34 20.69 56.51
C ARG A 51 -6.53 21.81 55.85
N LEU A 52 -6.61 23.04 56.36
CA LEU A 52 -5.86 24.19 55.83
C LEU A 52 -4.36 24.13 56.23
N PHE A 53 -3.51 24.72 55.39
CA PHE A 53 -2.07 24.91 55.65
C PHE A 53 -1.83 26.34 56.13
N ILE A 54 -1.90 26.54 57.45
CA ILE A 54 -1.85 27.86 58.08
C ILE A 54 -0.39 28.27 58.32
N ASP A 55 0.02 29.34 57.65
CA ASP A 55 1.35 29.93 57.75
C ASP A 55 1.24 31.43 57.39
N PRO A 56 2.00 32.34 58.05
CA PRO A 56 1.95 33.78 57.75
C PRO A 56 2.22 34.12 56.27
N GLU A 57 3.00 33.29 55.58
CA GLU A 57 3.36 33.41 54.16
C GLU A 57 2.42 32.61 53.23
N GLN A 58 1.43 31.87 53.75
CA GLN A 58 0.45 31.11 52.96
C GLN A 58 -1.00 31.42 53.35
N ILE A 59 -1.64 30.60 54.19
CA ILE A 59 -3.05 30.79 54.59
C ILE A 59 -3.15 31.43 55.98
N GLN A 60 -3.95 32.49 56.08
CA GLN A 60 -4.34 33.09 57.36
C GLN A 60 -5.85 32.90 57.59
N VAL A 61 -6.25 32.67 58.84
CA VAL A 61 -7.67 32.39 59.17
C VAL A 61 -8.17 33.36 60.24
N GLY A 62 -9.20 34.13 59.91
CA GLY A 62 -9.96 34.98 60.82
C GLY A 62 -11.34 34.38 61.13
N LEU A 63 -11.92 34.73 62.27
CA LEU A 63 -13.26 34.27 62.67
C LEU A 63 -14.11 35.43 63.19
N VAL A 64 -15.28 35.60 62.59
CA VAL A 64 -16.35 36.49 63.04
C VAL A 64 -17.51 35.62 63.53
N GLN A 65 -17.90 35.79 64.79
CA GLN A 65 -19.07 35.13 65.35
C GLN A 65 -20.20 36.14 65.51
N TYR A 66 -21.45 35.73 65.25
CA TYR A 66 -22.59 36.64 65.31
C TYR A 66 -23.88 36.04 65.91
N GLY A 67 -24.80 36.93 66.29
CA GLY A 67 -26.13 36.62 66.82
C GLY A 67 -26.96 37.91 66.83
N GLU A 68 -27.21 38.49 68.02
CA GLU A 68 -27.76 39.85 68.16
C GLU A 68 -26.75 40.96 67.82
N SER A 69 -25.45 40.64 67.87
CA SER A 69 -24.32 41.49 67.49
C SER A 69 -23.20 40.65 66.86
N SER A 70 -22.30 41.26 66.09
CA SER A 70 -21.17 40.61 65.42
C SER A 70 -19.85 40.98 66.10
N VAL A 71 -18.95 40.01 66.30
CA VAL A 71 -17.65 40.21 66.97
C VAL A 71 -16.56 39.41 66.25
N HIS A 72 -15.37 40.00 66.10
CA HIS A 72 -14.15 39.28 65.72
C HIS A 72 -13.64 38.46 66.92
N GLU A 73 -13.74 37.14 66.85
CA GLU A 73 -13.16 36.25 67.86
C GLU A 73 -11.63 36.21 67.73
N TRP A 74 -11.14 36.31 66.49
CA TRP A 74 -9.76 36.64 66.16
C TRP A 74 -9.65 37.15 64.72
N SER A 75 -8.61 37.93 64.47
CA SER A 75 -8.30 38.56 63.19
C SER A 75 -7.33 37.72 62.35
N LEU A 76 -7.16 38.11 61.08
CA LEU A 76 -6.10 37.53 60.25
C LEU A 76 -4.74 37.90 60.86
N GLY A 77 -3.79 36.97 60.87
CA GLY A 77 -2.45 37.20 61.41
C GLY A 77 -2.29 37.11 62.94
N ASP A 78 -3.38 36.95 63.71
CA ASP A 78 -3.30 36.75 65.17
C ASP A 78 -2.60 35.44 65.55
N PHE A 79 -2.72 34.42 64.69
CA PHE A 79 -2.10 33.11 64.86
C PHE A 79 -1.13 32.81 63.71
N ARG A 80 0.01 32.21 64.04
CA ARG A 80 1.06 31.89 63.06
C ARG A 80 1.10 30.42 62.69
N THR A 81 0.56 29.54 63.54
CA THR A 81 0.60 28.10 63.31
C THR A 81 -0.80 27.49 63.33
N LYS A 82 -0.96 26.39 62.60
CA LYS A 82 -2.20 25.63 62.55
C LYS A 82 -2.66 25.14 63.92
N GLU A 83 -1.72 24.71 64.75
CA GLU A 83 -1.98 24.20 66.10
C GLU A 83 -2.58 25.27 67.02
N GLU A 84 -2.18 26.54 66.83
CA GLU A 84 -2.75 27.68 67.56
C GLU A 84 -4.22 27.92 67.18
N VAL A 85 -4.53 27.97 65.88
CA VAL A 85 -5.90 28.17 65.40
C VAL A 85 -6.80 27.01 65.78
N VAL A 86 -6.31 25.76 65.69
CA VAL A 86 -7.05 24.57 66.13
C VAL A 86 -7.33 24.61 67.63
N ARG A 87 -6.40 25.11 68.45
CA ARG A 87 -6.59 25.27 69.89
C ARG A 87 -7.59 26.39 70.21
N ALA A 88 -7.55 27.51 69.48
CA ALA A 88 -8.51 28.60 69.60
C ALA A 88 -9.92 28.12 69.23
N ALA A 89 -10.08 27.42 68.12
CA ALA A 89 -11.35 26.83 67.68
C ALA A 89 -11.94 25.84 68.69
N ARG A 90 -11.10 25.05 69.39
CA ARG A 90 -11.53 24.12 70.44
C ARG A 90 -12.11 24.85 71.67
N ASN A 91 -11.58 26.01 72.01
CA ASN A 91 -11.96 26.77 73.20
C ASN A 91 -13.04 27.84 72.91
N LEU A 92 -13.54 27.93 71.68
CA LEU A 92 -14.51 28.92 71.27
C LEU A 92 -15.87 28.71 71.96
N SER A 93 -16.29 29.68 72.76
CA SER A 93 -17.61 29.68 73.41
C SER A 93 -18.71 30.23 72.50
N ARG A 94 -19.94 29.72 72.62
CA ARG A 94 -21.10 30.29 71.94
C ARG A 94 -21.46 31.64 72.55
N ARG A 95 -21.74 32.65 71.72
CA ARG A 95 -22.12 34.01 72.19
C ARG A 95 -23.53 34.11 72.73
N GLU A 96 -24.43 33.22 72.29
CA GLU A 96 -25.86 33.21 72.63
C GLU A 96 -26.59 34.47 72.12
N GLY A 97 -27.88 34.32 71.80
CA GLY A 97 -28.66 35.42 71.22
C GLY A 97 -29.99 34.92 70.68
N ARG A 98 -31.02 35.78 70.73
CA ARG A 98 -32.36 35.45 70.21
C ARG A 98 -32.56 35.80 68.74
N GLU A 99 -31.67 36.62 68.18
CA GLU A 99 -31.69 37.05 66.78
C GLU A 99 -30.46 36.52 66.03
N THR A 100 -30.58 36.51 64.71
CA THR A 100 -29.54 36.10 63.77
C THR A 100 -29.33 37.23 62.76
N LYS A 101 -28.34 38.09 62.98
CA LYS A 101 -28.00 39.24 62.11
C LYS A 101 -26.89 38.91 61.12
N THR A 102 -27.24 38.12 60.10
CA THR A 102 -26.31 37.60 59.09
C THR A 102 -25.80 38.70 58.17
N ALA A 103 -26.64 39.68 57.76
CA ALA A 103 -26.21 40.75 56.87
C ALA A 103 -25.16 41.65 57.54
N GLN A 104 -25.37 41.99 58.82
CA GLN A 104 -24.39 42.74 59.62
C GLN A 104 -23.06 42.00 59.75
N ALA A 105 -23.09 40.68 59.99
CA ALA A 105 -21.88 39.87 60.13
C ALA A 105 -21.08 39.78 58.82
N ILE A 106 -21.76 39.61 57.69
CA ILE A 106 -21.14 39.61 56.36
C ILE A 106 -20.54 40.99 56.05
N MET A 107 -21.26 42.06 56.38
CA MET A 107 -20.76 43.43 56.21
C MET A 107 -19.44 43.62 56.96
N MET A 108 -19.42 43.29 58.27
CA MET A 108 -18.22 43.37 59.11
C MET A 108 -17.06 42.53 58.56
N ALA A 109 -17.32 41.30 58.13
CA ALA A 109 -16.27 40.45 57.56
C ALA A 109 -15.67 41.04 56.27
N CYS A 110 -16.51 41.62 55.39
CA CYS A 110 -16.09 42.16 54.11
C CYS A 110 -15.44 43.55 54.19
N THR A 111 -15.83 44.40 55.15
CA THR A 111 -15.24 45.74 55.33
C THR A 111 -14.07 45.75 56.31
N GLU A 112 -14.20 45.03 57.43
CA GLU A 112 -13.22 45.04 58.53
C GLU A 112 -12.37 43.76 58.52
N GLY A 113 -12.95 42.59 58.33
CA GLY A 113 -12.25 41.29 58.42
C GLY A 113 -11.08 41.13 57.45
N PHE A 114 -11.20 41.61 56.21
CA PHE A 114 -10.12 41.59 55.20
C PHE A 114 -9.31 42.90 55.14
N SER A 115 -9.51 43.82 56.08
CA SER A 115 -8.75 45.08 56.14
C SER A 115 -7.33 44.85 56.63
N GLN A 116 -6.38 45.70 56.20
CA GLN A 116 -5.00 45.64 56.69
C GLN A 116 -4.89 45.86 58.21
N SER A 117 -5.82 46.63 58.79
CA SER A 117 -5.90 46.84 60.25
C SER A 117 -6.25 45.57 61.03
N HIS A 118 -6.87 44.58 60.38
CA HIS A 118 -7.17 43.26 60.94
C HIS A 118 -6.33 42.16 60.29
N GLY A 119 -5.14 42.51 59.79
CA GLY A 119 -4.14 41.58 59.25
C GLY A 119 -4.39 41.10 57.81
N GLY A 120 -5.42 41.62 57.14
CA GLY A 120 -5.72 41.29 55.75
C GLY A 120 -4.61 41.72 54.79
N ARG A 121 -4.24 40.83 53.87
CA ARG A 121 -3.16 41.02 52.91
C ARG A 121 -3.74 41.49 51.56
N PRO A 122 -3.21 42.57 50.96
CA PRO A 122 -3.78 43.12 49.72
C PRO A 122 -3.60 42.21 48.50
N GLU A 123 -2.58 41.35 48.49
CA GLU A 123 -2.29 40.43 47.38
C GLU A 123 -2.85 39.01 47.59
N ALA A 124 -3.50 38.75 48.73
CA ALA A 124 -4.07 37.45 49.04
C ALA A 124 -5.48 37.27 48.44
N ALA A 125 -5.79 36.05 48.01
CA ALA A 125 -7.16 35.66 47.67
C ALA A 125 -8.03 35.70 48.93
N ARG A 126 -9.21 36.33 48.85
CA ARG A 126 -10.11 36.54 50.00
C ARG A 126 -11.26 35.56 49.95
N LEU A 127 -11.36 34.72 50.96
CA LEU A 127 -12.38 33.69 51.06
C LEU A 127 -13.24 33.90 52.30
N LEU A 128 -14.55 34.02 52.11
CA LEU A 128 -15.55 34.10 53.18
C LEU A 128 -16.31 32.78 53.28
N VAL A 129 -16.40 32.19 54.46
CA VAL A 129 -17.21 30.99 54.70
C VAL A 129 -18.30 31.33 55.70
N VAL A 130 -19.55 31.40 55.23
CA VAL A 130 -20.71 31.73 56.06
C VAL A 130 -21.44 30.46 56.49
N VAL A 131 -21.64 30.28 57.79
CA VAL A 131 -22.30 29.09 58.37
C VAL A 131 -23.43 29.54 59.29
N THR A 132 -24.66 29.13 59.00
CA THR A 132 -25.86 29.53 59.74
C THR A 132 -26.96 28.47 59.67
N ASP A 133 -27.90 28.48 60.61
CA ASP A 133 -29.06 27.57 60.69
C ASP A 133 -30.43 28.27 60.62
N GLY A 134 -30.45 29.58 60.38
CA GLY A 134 -31.65 30.40 60.46
C GLY A 134 -31.68 31.54 59.44
N GLU A 135 -32.90 31.92 59.03
CA GLU A 135 -33.14 33.14 58.24
C GLU A 135 -32.65 34.38 58.99
N SER A 136 -32.06 35.31 58.25
CA SER A 136 -31.54 36.53 58.86
C SER A 136 -32.64 37.50 59.26
N HIS A 137 -32.54 38.02 60.48
CA HIS A 137 -33.47 39.03 61.00
C HIS A 137 -33.21 40.43 60.43
N ASP A 138 -32.06 40.63 59.79
CA ASP A 138 -31.65 41.83 59.06
C ASP A 138 -31.54 41.60 57.54
N GLY A 139 -32.29 40.62 57.00
CA GLY A 139 -32.21 40.20 55.60
C GLY A 139 -32.44 41.30 54.55
N GLU A 140 -33.13 42.38 54.92
CA GLU A 140 -33.29 43.57 54.05
C GLU A 140 -31.96 44.29 53.76
N GLU A 141 -30.97 44.16 54.65
CA GLU A 141 -29.64 44.78 54.52
C GLU A 141 -28.64 43.90 53.75
N LEU A 142 -28.99 42.63 53.50
CA LEU A 142 -28.13 41.63 52.86
C LEU A 142 -27.61 42.09 51.48
N PRO A 143 -28.41 42.69 50.58
CA PRO A 143 -27.91 43.17 49.29
C PRO A 143 -26.81 44.24 49.43
N THR A 144 -26.83 45.03 50.50
CA THR A 144 -25.82 46.06 50.76
C THR A 144 -24.52 45.42 51.23
N ALA A 145 -24.60 44.42 52.11
CA ALA A 145 -23.45 43.64 52.58
C ALA A 145 -22.77 42.88 51.43
N LEU A 146 -23.55 42.24 50.55
CA LEU A 146 -23.01 41.51 49.40
C LEU A 146 -22.29 42.43 48.41
N LYS A 147 -22.81 43.64 48.16
CA LYS A 147 -22.11 44.65 47.34
C LYS A 147 -20.75 45.04 47.93
N ALA A 148 -20.63 45.13 49.26
CA ALA A 148 -19.34 45.40 49.90
C ALA A 148 -18.35 44.26 49.68
N CYS A 149 -18.80 43.00 49.77
CA CYS A 149 -17.99 41.82 49.48
C CYS A 149 -17.55 41.76 48.01
N GLU A 150 -18.44 42.11 47.08
CA GLU A 150 -18.15 42.17 45.64
C GLU A 150 -17.11 43.26 45.32
N ALA A 151 -17.25 44.44 45.92
CA ALA A 151 -16.25 45.51 45.81
C ALA A 151 -14.87 45.07 46.33
N GLY A 152 -14.85 44.23 47.35
CA GLY A 152 -13.66 43.61 47.92
C GLY A 152 -13.13 42.37 47.20
N ARG A 153 -13.77 41.92 46.10
CA ARG A 153 -13.47 40.68 45.36
C ARG A 153 -13.41 39.43 46.27
N VAL A 154 -14.34 39.34 47.21
CA VAL A 154 -14.40 38.24 48.18
C VAL A 154 -15.20 37.08 47.60
N THR A 155 -14.59 35.90 47.51
CA THR A 155 -15.28 34.64 47.17
C THR A 155 -16.01 34.11 48.40
N ARG A 156 -17.30 33.78 48.26
CA ARG A 156 -18.20 33.49 49.40
C ARG A 156 -18.79 32.08 49.29
N TYR A 157 -18.60 31.29 50.34
CA TYR A 157 -19.28 30.00 50.54
C TYR A 157 -20.45 30.17 51.50
N GLY A 158 -21.62 29.68 51.12
CA GLY A 158 -22.82 29.65 51.97
C GLY A 158 -23.12 28.23 52.45
N ILE A 159 -23.10 28.00 53.75
CA ILE A 159 -23.39 26.70 54.38
C ILE A 159 -24.67 26.82 55.20
N ALA A 160 -25.74 26.18 54.71
CA ALA A 160 -27.05 26.13 55.35
C ALA A 160 -27.20 24.89 56.24
N VAL A 161 -27.43 25.09 57.54
CA VAL A 161 -27.65 24.01 58.51
C VAL A 161 -29.15 23.84 58.76
N LEU A 162 -29.74 22.71 58.33
CA LEU A 162 -31.19 22.50 58.37
C LEU A 162 -31.70 21.91 59.69
N GLY A 163 -30.82 21.68 60.66
CA GLY A 163 -31.15 21.01 61.92
C GLY A 163 -32.32 21.67 62.66
N HIS A 164 -32.36 23.00 62.72
CA HIS A 164 -33.44 23.74 63.38
C HIS A 164 -34.80 23.57 62.68
N TYR A 165 -34.82 23.60 61.35
CA TYR A 165 -36.03 23.50 60.53
C TYR A 165 -36.60 22.08 60.55
N LEU A 166 -35.74 21.06 60.39
CA LEU A 166 -36.15 19.66 60.42
C LEU A 166 -36.67 19.22 61.78
N ARG A 167 -36.03 19.65 62.89
CA ARG A 167 -36.50 19.36 64.26
C ARG A 167 -37.87 19.96 64.57
N ARG A 168 -38.24 21.05 63.91
CA ARG A 168 -39.50 21.79 64.11
C ARG A 168 -40.53 21.58 63.00
N GLN A 169 -40.25 20.71 62.02
CA GLN A 169 -41.10 20.46 60.84
C GLN A 169 -41.49 21.76 60.09
N ARG A 170 -40.54 22.68 59.93
CA ARG A 170 -40.73 23.94 59.20
C ARG A 170 -40.16 23.83 57.79
N ASP A 171 -40.76 24.54 56.84
CA ASP A 171 -40.28 24.64 55.46
C ASP A 171 -39.00 25.51 55.39
N PRO A 172 -37.85 24.98 54.92
CA PRO A 172 -36.60 25.72 54.80
C PRO A 172 -36.47 26.52 53.48
N SER A 173 -37.48 26.55 52.62
CA SER A 173 -37.36 27.11 51.26
C SER A 173 -37.02 28.61 51.22
N ALA A 174 -37.41 29.41 52.22
CA ALA A 174 -37.00 30.82 52.32
C ALA A 174 -35.53 30.95 52.72
N PHE A 175 -35.14 30.28 53.80
CA PHE A 175 -33.75 30.16 54.26
C PHE A 175 -32.77 29.71 53.16
N LEU A 176 -33.11 28.65 52.42
CA LEU A 176 -32.23 28.13 51.37
C LEU A 176 -32.00 29.14 50.22
N ARG A 177 -33.02 29.96 49.89
CA ARG A 177 -32.87 31.03 48.89
C ARG A 177 -31.95 32.14 49.39
N GLU A 178 -32.02 32.47 50.67
CA GLU A 178 -31.15 33.46 51.30
C GLU A 178 -29.68 33.02 51.26
N ILE A 179 -29.36 31.78 51.66
CA ILE A 179 -27.97 31.29 51.68
C ILE A 179 -27.41 31.10 50.27
N ARG A 180 -28.24 30.72 49.29
CA ARG A 180 -27.82 30.73 47.88
C ARG A 180 -27.47 32.12 47.38
N ALA A 181 -28.19 33.16 47.82
CA ALA A 181 -27.86 34.54 47.47
C ALA A 181 -26.55 35.04 48.12
N ILE A 182 -26.14 34.45 49.25
CA ILE A 182 -24.86 34.75 49.91
C ILE A 182 -23.68 34.12 49.15
N ALA A 183 -23.87 32.90 48.64
CA ALA A 183 -22.86 32.19 47.86
C ALA A 183 -22.46 32.95 46.59
N SER A 184 -21.23 32.77 46.12
CA SER A 184 -20.77 33.34 44.84
C SER A 184 -21.29 32.54 43.64
N ASP A 185 -21.33 33.17 42.47
CA ASP A 185 -21.76 32.52 41.23
C ASP A 185 -20.65 31.60 40.65
N PRO A 186 -20.99 30.46 40.03
CA PRO A 186 -22.31 29.82 40.07
C PRO A 186 -22.58 29.17 41.45
N ASP A 187 -23.78 29.37 41.97
CA ASP A 187 -24.19 28.95 43.32
C ASP A 187 -24.00 27.44 43.56
N GLU A 188 -24.19 26.59 42.56
CA GLU A 188 -23.93 25.14 42.58
C GLU A 188 -22.53 24.75 43.11
N ARG A 189 -21.54 25.64 42.97
CA ARG A 189 -20.15 25.40 43.41
C ARG A 189 -19.89 25.87 44.84
N PHE A 190 -20.56 26.94 45.27
CA PHE A 190 -20.26 27.68 46.49
C PHE A 190 -21.33 27.54 47.59
N PHE A 191 -22.45 26.90 47.28
CA PHE A 191 -23.54 26.62 48.22
C PHE A 191 -23.51 25.17 48.71
N PHE A 192 -23.65 24.99 50.03
CA PHE A 192 -23.78 23.69 50.69
C PHE A 192 -24.98 23.72 51.64
N ASN A 193 -25.71 22.61 51.73
CA ASN A 193 -26.67 22.38 52.81
C ASN A 193 -26.36 21.09 53.56
N VAL A 194 -26.65 21.07 54.85
CA VAL A 194 -26.50 19.90 55.70
C VAL A 194 -27.79 19.66 56.47
N THR A 195 -28.07 18.39 56.76
CA THR A 195 -29.30 17.99 57.45
C THR A 195 -29.33 18.45 58.90
N ASP A 196 -28.18 18.46 59.57
CA ASP A 196 -28.01 18.87 60.96
C ASP A 196 -26.57 19.32 61.22
N GLU A 197 -26.31 19.78 62.45
CA GLU A 197 -25.01 20.28 62.87
C GLU A 197 -23.90 19.20 62.82
N ALA A 198 -24.23 17.92 63.00
CA ALA A 198 -23.25 16.82 62.96
C ALA A 198 -22.75 16.54 61.52
N ALA A 199 -23.65 16.66 60.54
CA ALA A 199 -23.36 16.51 59.12
C ALA A 199 -22.44 17.62 58.55
N LEU A 200 -22.19 18.70 59.30
CA LEU A 200 -21.15 19.68 58.94
C LEU A 200 -19.78 19.03 58.76
N THR A 201 -19.49 17.96 59.50
CA THR A 201 -18.20 17.29 59.38
C THR A 201 -18.01 16.52 58.07
N ASP A 202 -19.10 16.16 57.38
CA ASP A 202 -19.07 15.40 56.13
C ASP A 202 -18.70 16.30 54.93
N ILE A 203 -19.02 17.59 55.01
CA ILE A 203 -18.70 18.56 53.96
C ILE A 203 -17.28 19.10 54.05
N VAL A 204 -16.55 18.84 55.15
CA VAL A 204 -15.19 19.38 55.35
C VAL A 204 -14.22 18.89 54.27
N ASP A 205 -14.32 17.62 53.87
CA ASP A 205 -13.43 17.05 52.86
C ASP A 205 -13.76 17.63 51.47
N ALA A 206 -15.05 17.76 51.13
CA ALA A 206 -15.48 18.39 49.88
C ALA A 206 -15.14 19.90 49.82
N LEU A 207 -15.28 20.62 50.95
CA LEU A 207 -14.94 22.03 51.05
C LEU A 207 -13.42 22.23 51.01
N GLY A 208 -12.65 21.39 51.71
CA GLY A 208 -11.19 21.39 51.67
C GLY A 208 -10.66 21.14 50.26
N ASP A 209 -11.12 20.05 49.62
CA ASP A 209 -10.67 19.70 48.27
C ASP A 209 -11.09 20.74 47.22
N ARG A 210 -12.24 21.42 47.38
CA ARG A 210 -12.65 22.53 46.48
C ARG A 210 -11.90 23.85 46.73
N ILE A 211 -11.45 24.10 47.95
CA ILE A 211 -10.55 25.23 48.25
C ILE A 211 -9.18 25.02 47.58
N PHE A 212 -8.77 23.76 47.33
CA PHE A 212 -7.51 23.42 46.64
C PHE A 212 -7.67 23.03 45.16
N GLY A 213 -8.86 22.67 44.70
CA GLY A 213 -9.14 22.16 43.36
C GLY A 213 -9.49 23.25 42.35
N LEU A 214 -8.48 23.92 41.80
CA LEU A 214 -8.60 24.78 40.62
C LEU A 214 -8.22 23.98 39.36
N GLU A 215 -9.18 23.24 38.81
CA GLU A 215 -9.07 22.66 37.46
C GLU A 215 -10.07 23.35 36.50
N GLY A 216 -9.55 24.19 35.61
CA GLY A 216 -9.99 24.22 34.22
C GLY A 216 -11.28 24.96 33.83
N SER A 217 -11.79 25.95 34.58
CA SER A 217 -12.80 26.88 34.06
C SER A 217 -12.27 28.31 33.93
N HIS A 218 -12.04 28.77 32.70
CA HIS A 218 -11.63 30.14 32.40
C HIS A 218 -12.74 31.15 32.73
N GLU A 219 -12.78 31.65 33.96
CA GLU A 219 -13.36 32.95 34.29
C GLU A 219 -12.29 33.85 34.91
N LYS A 220 -11.51 34.50 34.04
CA LYS A 220 -10.65 35.70 34.19
C LYS A 220 -9.80 35.98 35.46
N ASN A 221 -9.91 35.26 36.58
CA ASN A 221 -9.22 35.58 37.85
C ASN A 221 -8.89 34.33 38.71
N GLU A 222 -8.69 33.14 38.14
CA GLU A 222 -8.15 31.98 38.88
C GLU A 222 -6.64 31.80 38.63
N SER A 223 -5.89 31.37 39.65
CA SER A 223 -4.43 31.25 39.66
C SER A 223 -3.93 30.16 38.71
N SER A 224 -3.19 30.55 37.67
CA SER A 224 -2.44 29.63 36.78
C SER A 224 -1.34 28.87 37.51
N PHE A 225 -1.11 27.60 37.16
CA PHE A 225 0.04 26.83 37.62
C PHE A 225 1.33 27.45 37.06
N GLY A 226 2.24 27.85 37.95
CA GLY A 226 3.58 28.32 37.65
C GLY A 226 4.55 27.15 37.44
N LEU A 227 5.14 26.62 38.51
CA LEU A 227 6.15 25.55 38.46
C LEU A 227 5.77 24.30 39.27
N GLU A 228 4.59 24.31 39.90
CA GLU A 228 4.05 23.28 40.77
C GLU A 228 4.02 21.92 40.05
N MET A 229 3.58 21.93 38.79
CA MET A 229 3.49 20.76 37.93
C MET A 229 4.67 20.64 36.96
N SER A 230 5.80 21.30 37.22
CA SER A 230 6.88 21.46 36.23
C SER A 230 7.46 20.16 35.66
N GLN A 231 7.41 19.05 36.40
CA GLN A 231 7.96 17.75 35.99
C GLN A 231 9.41 17.87 35.49
N ILE A 232 10.23 18.60 36.23
CA ILE A 232 11.63 18.83 35.89
C ILE A 232 12.39 17.52 35.67
N GLY A 233 13.15 17.45 34.56
CA GLY A 233 13.88 16.26 34.17
C GLY A 233 13.06 15.24 33.39
N PHE A 234 11.90 15.65 32.87
CA PHE A 234 11.16 14.87 31.87
C PHE A 234 12.06 14.47 30.69
N SER A 235 12.90 15.41 30.24
CA SER A 235 14.01 15.14 29.34
C SER A 235 15.29 15.77 29.89
N THR A 236 16.45 15.21 29.50
CA THR A 236 17.76 15.69 29.95
C THR A 236 18.77 15.64 28.83
N HIS A 237 19.66 16.64 28.79
CA HIS A 237 20.78 16.67 27.86
C HIS A 237 22.04 17.13 28.57
N ARG A 238 23.10 16.32 28.49
CA ARG A 238 24.37 16.59 29.16
C ARG A 238 25.28 17.45 28.27
N LEU A 239 25.80 18.52 28.86
CA LEU A 239 26.74 19.44 28.23
C LEU A 239 28.10 19.34 28.93
N LYS A 240 29.13 20.00 28.38
CA LYS A 240 30.46 20.07 29.00
C LYS A 240 30.45 20.91 30.29
N ASP A 241 29.59 21.92 30.35
CA ASP A 241 29.49 22.95 31.38
C ASP A 241 28.22 22.85 32.26
N GLY A 242 27.42 21.80 32.08
CA GLY A 242 26.18 21.63 32.87
C GLY A 242 25.22 20.58 32.32
N ILE A 243 23.99 20.63 32.81
CA ILE A 243 22.90 19.75 32.37
C ILE A 243 21.69 20.62 32.02
N LEU A 244 21.10 20.38 30.85
CA LEU A 244 19.83 20.97 30.44
C LEU A 244 18.70 19.99 30.76
N PHE A 245 17.69 20.47 31.49
CA PHE A 245 16.49 19.73 31.87
C PHE A 245 15.27 20.31 31.16
N GLY A 246 14.40 19.45 30.67
CA GLY A 246 13.06 19.80 30.22
C GLY A 246 12.06 19.87 31.37
N MET A 247 11.11 20.79 31.29
CA MET A 247 10.07 21.03 32.30
C MET A 247 8.70 21.15 31.63
N VAL A 248 8.11 20.02 31.24
CA VAL A 248 6.90 19.98 30.39
C VAL A 248 5.65 20.60 31.01
N GLY A 249 5.50 20.51 32.34
CA GLY A 249 4.30 20.99 33.03
C GLY A 249 4.43 22.39 33.62
N ALA A 250 5.52 23.11 33.31
CA ALA A 250 5.67 24.50 33.72
C ALA A 250 4.66 25.40 32.99
N TYR A 251 4.15 26.42 33.67
CA TYR A 251 3.27 27.47 33.16
C TYR A 251 2.03 26.90 32.45
N ASP A 252 1.18 26.19 33.20
CA ASP A 252 -0.01 25.49 32.70
C ASP A 252 0.30 24.54 31.53
N TRP A 253 1.34 23.73 31.68
CA TRP A 253 1.82 22.84 30.60
C TRP A 253 2.21 23.55 29.30
N GLY A 254 2.45 24.86 29.33
CA GLY A 254 3.17 25.58 28.26
C GLY A 254 4.58 25.00 28.08
N GLY A 255 5.20 24.62 29.19
CA GLY A 255 6.50 23.99 29.28
C GLY A 255 7.65 25.00 29.29
N SER A 256 8.81 24.58 29.79
CA SER A 256 10.04 25.38 29.84
C SER A 256 11.28 24.48 29.94
N VAL A 257 12.44 25.08 30.16
CA VAL A 257 13.70 24.38 30.38
C VAL A 257 14.43 24.94 31.61
N LEU A 258 15.24 24.10 32.27
CA LEU A 258 16.21 24.52 33.28
C LEU A 258 17.60 24.14 32.81
N TRP A 259 18.52 25.09 32.74
CA TRP A 259 19.93 24.83 32.60
C TRP A 259 20.63 24.95 33.95
N LEU A 260 21.26 23.86 34.39
CA LEU A 260 22.08 23.80 35.59
C LEU A 260 23.56 23.93 35.20
N GLU A 261 24.10 25.14 35.30
CA GLU A 261 25.50 25.49 35.01
C GLU A 261 26.26 25.59 36.34
N GLU A 262 27.18 24.66 36.64
CA GLU A 262 28.05 24.69 37.84
C GLU A 262 27.29 24.93 39.18
N GLY A 263 26.07 24.40 39.32
CA GLY A 263 25.22 24.57 40.51
C GLY A 263 24.32 25.81 40.50
N ARG A 264 24.48 26.73 39.54
CA ARG A 264 23.57 27.83 39.28
C ARG A 264 22.39 27.37 38.42
N ARG A 265 21.17 27.72 38.86
CA ARG A 265 19.92 27.40 38.18
C ARG A 265 19.53 28.55 37.26
N LEU A 266 19.42 28.28 35.97
CA LEU A 266 19.01 29.24 34.96
C LEU A 266 17.78 28.69 34.23
N PHE A 267 16.63 29.32 34.41
CA PHE A 267 15.41 28.96 33.69
C PHE A 267 14.72 30.23 33.17
N PRO A 268 14.07 30.18 31.99
CA PRO A 268 13.30 31.30 31.46
C PRO A 268 12.09 31.64 32.32
N PRO A 269 11.81 32.92 32.61
CA PRO A 269 10.52 33.32 33.15
C PRO A 269 9.41 33.13 32.09
N ARG A 270 8.15 33.05 32.51
CA ARG A 270 6.98 32.87 31.62
C ARG A 270 6.99 33.84 30.43
N THR A 271 7.30 35.11 30.70
CA THR A 271 7.32 36.19 29.70
C THR A 271 8.39 36.04 28.62
N ALA A 272 9.47 35.30 28.87
CA ALA A 272 10.59 35.19 27.93
C ALA A 272 10.26 34.38 26.67
N LEU A 273 9.15 33.62 26.68
CA LEU A 273 8.74 32.73 25.59
C LEU A 273 7.34 33.06 25.05
N GLU A 274 6.71 34.15 25.50
CA GLU A 274 5.34 34.53 25.12
C GLU A 274 5.19 34.80 23.61
N ASP A 275 6.22 35.37 22.97
CA ASP A 275 6.22 35.60 21.52
C ASP A 275 6.09 34.28 20.73
N GLU A 276 6.70 33.21 21.23
CA GLU A 276 6.65 31.88 20.59
C GLU A 276 5.45 31.05 21.06
N PHE A 277 4.96 31.30 22.27
CA PHE A 277 3.89 30.57 22.95
C PHE A 277 2.90 31.56 23.59
N PRO A 278 2.04 32.21 22.77
CA PRO A 278 1.18 33.27 23.27
C PRO A 278 0.13 32.75 24.25
N PRO A 279 -0.22 33.52 25.31
CA PRO A 279 -1.21 33.12 26.33
C PRO A 279 -2.56 32.69 25.75
N ALA A 280 -2.98 33.27 24.63
CA ALA A 280 -4.23 32.91 23.93
C ALA A 280 -4.28 31.46 23.44
N LEU A 281 -3.12 30.77 23.35
CA LEU A 281 -3.00 29.38 22.92
C LEU A 281 -2.67 28.41 24.08
N GLN A 282 -2.69 28.88 25.35
CA GLN A 282 -2.35 28.07 26.53
C GLN A 282 -3.28 26.87 26.75
N ASN A 283 -4.53 26.94 26.29
CA ASN A 283 -5.52 25.86 26.41
C ASN A 283 -5.12 24.55 25.71
N HIS A 284 -3.99 24.53 24.99
CA HIS A 284 -3.50 23.39 24.23
C HIS A 284 -2.31 22.64 24.86
N ALA A 285 -1.78 23.09 26.01
CA ALA A 285 -0.70 22.44 26.75
C ALA A 285 0.49 22.04 25.83
N ALA A 286 1.33 23.00 25.45
CA ALA A 286 2.33 22.84 24.39
C ALA A 286 3.44 21.80 24.68
N TYR A 287 3.72 21.52 25.96
CA TYR A 287 4.76 20.59 26.43
C TYR A 287 6.17 20.96 25.96
N LEU A 288 6.53 22.25 25.97
CA LEU A 288 7.92 22.63 25.74
C LEU A 288 8.85 21.97 26.79
N GLY A 289 10.00 21.48 26.36
CA GLY A 289 10.88 20.68 27.21
C GLY A 289 10.57 19.17 27.17
N TYR A 290 9.67 18.73 26.29
CA TYR A 290 9.43 17.29 26.10
C TYR A 290 10.70 16.57 25.62
N SER A 291 11.42 17.21 24.69
CA SER A 291 12.77 16.85 24.29
C SER A 291 13.67 18.07 24.46
N VAL A 292 14.93 17.82 24.86
CA VAL A 292 15.96 18.85 24.95
C VAL A 292 17.25 18.35 24.35
N SER A 293 17.97 19.22 23.66
CA SER A 293 19.29 18.90 23.09
C SER A 293 20.08 20.19 22.87
N SER A 294 21.23 20.11 22.21
CA SER A 294 22.03 21.28 21.82
C SER A 294 22.73 21.08 20.50
N MET A 295 22.89 22.15 19.73
CA MET A 295 23.73 22.18 18.53
C MET A 295 24.92 23.12 18.74
N LEU A 296 26.05 22.80 18.13
CA LEU A 296 27.21 23.67 18.05
C LEU A 296 27.36 24.19 16.63
N LEU A 297 27.36 25.51 16.44
CA LEU A 297 27.52 26.13 15.13
C LEU A 297 29.00 26.43 14.86
N ARG A 298 29.32 26.61 13.57
CA ARG A 298 30.62 27.15 13.14
C ARG A 298 30.97 28.43 13.91
N GLY A 299 32.19 28.47 14.45
CA GLY A 299 32.65 29.54 15.34
C GLY A 299 32.38 29.29 16.83
N GLY A 300 31.96 28.08 17.23
CA GLY A 300 31.81 27.67 18.63
C GLY A 300 30.55 28.22 19.33
N ARG A 301 29.61 28.80 18.57
CA ARG A 301 28.37 29.34 19.14
C ARG A 301 27.38 28.19 19.39
N ARG A 302 27.02 27.96 20.65
CA ARG A 302 26.01 26.96 21.05
C ARG A 302 24.59 27.51 20.97
N LEU A 303 23.66 26.67 20.50
CA LEU A 303 22.22 26.87 20.66
C LEU A 303 21.61 25.68 21.40
N PHE A 304 20.67 25.95 22.29
CA PHE A 304 19.83 24.95 22.91
C PHE A 304 18.65 24.64 22.00
N LEU A 305 18.21 23.39 22.05
CA LEU A 305 17.06 22.90 21.31
C LEU A 305 16.02 22.40 22.29
N SER A 306 14.76 22.70 22.01
CA SER A 306 13.67 22.08 22.75
C SER A 306 12.44 21.85 21.87
N GLY A 307 11.84 20.67 22.04
CA GLY A 307 10.60 20.28 21.39
C GLY A 307 9.37 20.52 22.27
N ALA A 308 8.28 20.92 21.62
CA ALA A 308 6.96 21.16 22.15
C ALA A 308 5.94 20.40 21.28
N PRO A 309 5.85 19.05 21.40
CA PRO A 309 5.13 18.20 20.44
C PRO A 309 3.61 18.39 20.43
N ARG A 310 3.04 19.05 21.46
CA ARG A 310 1.60 19.34 21.54
C ARG A 310 1.23 20.75 21.11
N PHE A 311 2.20 21.61 20.78
CA PHE A 311 1.92 22.98 20.33
C PHE A 311 0.95 22.98 19.14
N ARG A 312 -0.21 23.64 19.29
CA ARG A 312 -1.32 23.67 18.32
C ARG A 312 -1.72 22.27 17.80
N HIS A 313 -1.50 21.23 18.61
CA HIS A 313 -1.64 19.82 18.26
C HIS A 313 -0.81 19.36 17.04
N ARG A 314 0.10 20.17 16.50
CA ARG A 314 0.97 19.80 15.36
C ARG A 314 2.41 19.55 15.79
N GLY A 315 2.84 20.20 16.87
CA GLY A 315 4.20 20.17 17.36
C GLY A 315 5.04 21.34 16.88
N LYS A 316 6.04 21.71 17.68
CA LYS A 316 6.98 22.80 17.41
C LYS A 316 8.35 22.47 17.99
N VAL A 317 9.42 22.97 17.36
CA VAL A 317 10.79 22.92 17.89
C VAL A 317 11.36 24.32 17.87
N ILE A 318 12.05 24.71 18.93
CA ILE A 318 12.75 26.01 18.99
C ILE A 318 14.25 25.79 19.17
N ALA A 319 15.04 26.58 18.45
CA ALA A 319 16.48 26.72 18.63
C ALA A 319 16.75 28.09 19.28
N PHE A 320 17.37 28.13 20.45
CA PHE A 320 17.47 29.36 21.23
C PHE A 320 18.78 29.48 22.01
N GLN A 321 19.09 30.71 22.43
CA GLN A 321 20.15 31.02 23.38
C GLN A 321 19.52 31.36 24.73
N LEU A 322 20.05 30.76 25.79
CA LEU A 322 19.71 31.12 27.17
C LEU A 322 20.87 31.91 27.76
N LYS A 323 20.63 33.18 28.09
CA LYS A 323 21.61 34.06 28.72
C LYS A 323 21.66 33.79 30.23
N LYS A 324 22.74 34.24 30.88
CA LYS A 324 22.98 34.06 32.33
C LYS A 324 22.03 34.85 33.24
N ASP A 325 21.30 35.80 32.67
CA ASP A 325 20.22 36.56 33.32
C ASP A 325 18.84 35.85 33.19
N GLY A 326 18.78 34.67 32.53
CA GLY A 326 17.55 33.94 32.28
C GLY A 326 16.81 34.39 31.01
N ALA A 327 17.30 35.41 30.30
CA ALA A 327 16.69 35.87 29.07
C ALA A 327 16.88 34.85 27.93
N VAL A 328 15.80 34.60 27.19
CA VAL A 328 15.82 33.72 26.03
C VAL A 328 15.83 34.54 24.75
N ARG A 329 16.70 34.15 23.81
CA ARG A 329 16.65 34.64 22.44
C ARG A 329 16.46 33.46 21.49
N VAL A 330 15.29 33.38 20.88
CA VAL A 330 14.98 32.35 19.89
C VAL A 330 15.65 32.73 18.57
N ALA A 331 16.43 31.80 18.03
CA ALA A 331 17.13 31.97 16.77
C ALA A 331 16.29 31.51 15.58
N GLN A 332 15.56 30.40 15.74
CA GLN A 332 14.63 29.88 14.74
C GLN A 332 13.58 28.98 15.42
N SER A 333 12.38 28.93 14.84
CA SER A 333 11.32 28.01 15.22
C SER A 333 10.89 27.15 14.02
N LEU A 334 10.59 25.88 14.28
CA LEU A 334 10.12 24.90 13.29
C LEU A 334 8.74 24.41 13.72
N GLN A 335 7.80 24.27 12.79
CA GLN A 335 6.43 23.82 13.07
C GLN A 335 6.13 22.51 12.34
N GLY A 336 5.44 21.59 13.02
CA GLY A 336 4.98 20.34 12.43
C GLY A 336 3.87 20.55 11.39
N GLU A 337 3.84 19.72 10.37
CA GLU A 337 2.86 19.82 9.28
C GLU A 337 1.50 19.21 9.63
N GLN A 338 1.50 18.08 10.33
CA GLN A 338 0.31 17.25 10.57
C GLN A 338 -0.12 17.27 12.05
N ILE A 339 -1.43 17.41 12.27
CA ILE A 339 -2.04 17.34 13.60
C ILE A 339 -1.87 15.92 14.16
N GLY A 340 -1.55 15.81 15.45
CA GLY A 340 -1.35 14.55 16.15
C GLY A 340 -0.01 13.88 15.87
N SER A 341 0.81 14.40 14.96
CA SER A 341 2.07 13.76 14.56
C SER A 341 3.15 13.74 15.63
N TYR A 342 2.98 14.57 16.67
CA TYR A 342 3.89 14.70 17.80
C TYR A 342 5.29 15.21 17.40
N PHE A 343 5.34 16.09 16.38
CA PHE A 343 6.58 16.67 15.85
C PHE A 343 7.41 17.39 16.93
N GLY A 344 8.68 17.02 17.03
CA GLY A 344 9.60 17.52 18.06
C GLY A 344 9.66 16.66 19.31
N SER A 345 9.09 15.45 19.30
CA SER A 345 9.17 14.53 20.43
C SER A 345 10.57 13.99 20.70
N GLU A 346 11.42 13.93 19.67
CA GLU A 346 12.80 13.48 19.74
C GLU A 346 13.66 14.36 18.81
N LEU A 347 14.86 14.73 19.29
CA LEU A 347 15.77 15.65 18.60
C LEU A 347 17.18 15.05 18.59
N CYS A 348 17.71 14.78 17.40
CA CYS A 348 19.03 14.18 17.24
C CYS A 348 19.92 15.11 16.38
N PRO A 349 20.73 15.98 17.01
CA PRO A 349 21.78 16.70 16.31
C PRO A 349 22.92 15.74 15.95
N LEU A 350 23.42 15.85 14.73
CA LEU A 350 24.47 15.01 14.16
C LEU A 350 25.56 15.90 13.56
N ASP A 351 26.79 15.66 14.00
CA ASP A 351 28.03 16.13 13.37
C ASP A 351 28.43 15.04 12.38
N THR A 352 28.25 15.29 11.09
CA THR A 352 28.40 14.25 10.07
C THR A 352 29.84 14.01 9.69
N ASP A 353 30.68 15.05 9.64
CA ASP A 353 32.08 14.92 9.20
C ASP A 353 33.10 14.92 10.36
N GLY A 354 32.63 15.03 11.60
CA GLY A 354 33.45 14.99 12.79
C GLY A 354 34.26 16.27 13.03
N ASP A 355 33.88 17.40 12.42
CA ASP A 355 34.57 18.68 12.59
C ASP A 355 34.27 19.37 13.95
N GLY A 356 33.39 18.78 14.76
CA GLY A 356 32.95 19.27 16.05
C GLY A 356 31.76 20.22 15.97
N THR A 357 31.25 20.53 14.78
CA THR A 357 30.06 21.35 14.54
C THR A 357 28.90 20.48 14.11
N THR A 358 27.68 20.90 14.45
CA THR A 358 26.48 20.16 14.07
C THR A 358 26.11 20.50 12.63
N ASP A 359 26.13 19.51 11.75
CA ASP A 359 25.76 19.66 10.33
C ASP A 359 24.28 19.41 10.08
N VAL A 360 23.70 18.45 10.82
CA VAL A 360 22.33 17.98 10.62
C VAL A 360 21.58 18.00 11.93
N LEU A 361 20.32 18.41 11.88
CA LEU A 361 19.35 18.20 12.95
C LEU A 361 18.23 17.30 12.44
N LEU A 362 18.07 16.15 13.10
CA LEU A 362 16.94 15.26 12.89
C LEU A 362 15.84 15.59 13.90
N VAL A 363 14.61 15.73 13.41
CA VAL A 363 13.42 15.99 14.23
C VAL A 363 12.37 14.91 13.97
N ALA A 364 11.98 14.17 15.01
CA ALA A 364 10.99 13.11 14.85
C ALA A 364 9.54 13.60 15.01
N ALA A 365 8.65 12.91 14.30
CA ALA A 365 7.20 12.95 14.45
C ALA A 365 6.69 11.49 14.43
N PRO A 366 6.87 10.73 15.52
CA PRO A 366 6.62 9.29 15.54
C PRO A 366 5.16 8.92 15.37
N MET A 367 4.22 9.81 15.69
CA MET A 367 2.78 9.59 15.50
C MET A 367 2.28 10.10 14.15
N PHE A 368 3.19 10.41 13.22
CA PHE A 368 2.81 10.82 11.88
C PHE A 368 2.00 9.72 11.17
N LEU A 369 0.82 10.08 10.70
CA LEU A 369 -0.12 9.23 9.99
C LEU A 369 0.28 9.15 8.51
N GLY A 370 0.76 7.98 8.10
CA GLY A 370 1.15 7.66 6.73
C GLY A 370 0.00 7.09 5.89
N PRO A 371 0.32 6.46 4.75
CA PRO A 371 -0.67 5.82 3.88
C PRO A 371 -1.51 4.78 4.65
N GLN A 372 -2.78 4.60 4.24
CA GLN A 372 -3.72 3.65 4.86
C GLN A 372 -4.06 3.94 6.34
N ASN A 373 -3.89 5.18 6.81
CA ASN A 373 -4.14 5.59 8.19
C ASN A 373 -3.31 4.80 9.22
N LYS A 374 -2.08 4.44 8.86
CA LYS A 374 -1.13 3.80 9.77
C LYS A 374 -0.22 4.83 10.43
N GLU A 375 0.07 4.67 11.72
CA GLU A 375 1.05 5.48 12.46
C GLU A 375 2.48 5.09 12.05
N THR A 376 2.87 5.44 10.82
CA THR A 376 4.19 5.11 10.28
C THR A 376 5.30 5.79 11.03
N GLY A 377 5.06 7.02 11.49
CA GLY A 377 6.12 7.90 11.97
C GLY A 377 6.93 8.49 10.82
N ARG A 378 7.59 9.62 11.09
CA ARG A 378 8.40 10.37 10.13
C ARG A 378 9.51 11.10 10.86
N VAL A 379 10.70 11.13 10.26
CA VAL A 379 11.82 11.95 10.75
C VAL A 379 12.18 12.99 9.69
N TYR A 380 12.33 14.24 10.10
CA TYR A 380 12.68 15.36 9.22
C TYR A 380 14.17 15.65 9.35
N VAL A 381 14.83 15.81 8.21
CA VAL A 381 16.27 16.08 8.12
C VAL A 381 16.47 17.56 7.80
N TYR A 382 17.06 18.30 8.74
CA TYR A 382 17.39 19.71 8.57
C TYR A 382 18.91 19.88 8.47
N LEU A 383 19.37 20.58 7.44
CA LEU A 383 20.76 21.03 7.33
C LEU A 383 20.98 22.30 8.15
N VAL A 384 22.08 22.33 8.88
CA VAL A 384 22.51 23.45 9.72
C VAL A 384 23.43 24.35 8.91
N GLY A 385 23.00 25.59 8.66
CA GLY A 385 23.66 26.50 7.71
C GLY A 385 23.90 27.92 8.22
N GLN A 386 24.64 28.71 7.43
CA GLN A 386 24.93 30.12 7.74
C GLN A 386 23.84 31.10 7.23
N GLN A 387 23.20 30.83 6.08
CA GLN A 387 22.18 31.73 5.50
C GLN A 387 20.82 31.59 6.20
N SER A 388 20.33 30.35 6.29
CA SER A 388 19.23 29.94 7.17
C SER A 388 19.81 28.96 8.17
N LEU A 389 19.51 29.14 9.45
CA LEU A 389 20.08 28.32 10.53
C LEU A 389 19.70 26.85 10.35
N LEU A 390 18.43 26.55 10.04
CA LEU A 390 17.92 25.21 9.76
C LEU A 390 17.14 25.22 8.44
N THR A 391 17.53 24.37 7.50
CA THR A 391 16.89 24.23 6.18
C THR A 391 16.44 22.79 5.97
N LEU A 392 15.16 22.56 5.66
CA LEU A 392 14.63 21.21 5.42
C LEU A 392 15.25 20.61 4.16
N GLN A 393 15.95 19.49 4.30
CA GLN A 393 16.54 18.73 3.21
C GLN A 393 15.60 17.64 2.69
N GLY A 394 14.93 16.94 3.60
CA GLY A 394 14.07 15.81 3.27
C GLY A 394 13.49 15.12 4.49
N THR A 395 12.89 13.95 4.27
CA THR A 395 12.27 13.13 5.32
C THR A 395 12.67 11.68 5.19
N LEU A 396 12.69 10.97 6.32
CA LEU A 396 12.97 9.55 6.43
C LEU A 396 11.73 8.84 6.98
N GLN A 397 11.44 7.68 6.42
CA GLN A 397 10.26 6.85 6.77
C GLN A 397 10.51 5.38 6.41
N PRO A 398 9.89 4.42 7.10
CA PRO A 398 10.07 3.00 6.84
C PRO A 398 9.30 2.55 5.58
N GLU A 399 9.89 1.61 4.83
CA GLU A 399 9.24 0.93 3.70
C GLU A 399 9.26 -0.60 3.88
N PRO A 400 8.11 -1.31 3.79
CA PRO A 400 6.75 -0.79 3.54
C PRO A 400 6.13 -0.07 4.76
N PRO A 401 5.11 0.78 4.56
CA PRO A 401 4.46 1.51 5.67
C PRO A 401 3.67 0.57 6.61
N GLN A 402 3.98 0.65 7.90
CA GLN A 402 3.37 -0.10 9.00
C GLN A 402 3.07 0.83 10.18
N ASP A 403 2.30 0.38 11.18
CA ASP A 403 2.16 1.07 12.47
C ASP A 403 3.46 0.93 13.27
N ALA A 404 4.47 1.70 12.90
CA ALA A 404 5.85 1.51 13.36
C ALA A 404 6.25 2.51 14.46
N ARG A 405 5.63 3.69 14.48
CA ARG A 405 6.10 4.87 15.21
C ARG A 405 7.58 5.15 14.97
N PHE A 406 7.98 5.14 13.71
CA PHE A 406 9.36 5.38 13.31
C PHE A 406 9.87 6.74 13.80
N GLY A 407 11.09 6.75 14.35
CA GLY A 407 11.68 7.94 14.98
C GLY A 407 11.27 8.13 16.45
N PHE A 408 10.67 7.10 17.08
CA PHE A 408 10.31 7.16 18.51
C PHE A 408 11.53 7.41 19.41
N ALA A 409 12.67 6.81 19.06
CA ALA A 409 13.96 7.06 19.65
C ALA A 409 15.01 7.19 18.54
N MET A 410 16.00 8.07 18.73
CA MET A 410 17.08 8.28 17.78
C MET A 410 18.41 8.40 18.52
N ALA A 411 19.48 7.93 17.91
CA ALA A 411 20.83 8.11 18.43
C ALA A 411 21.79 8.45 17.29
N ALA A 412 22.54 9.54 17.45
CA ALA A 412 23.71 9.82 16.64
C ALA A 412 24.79 8.82 17.03
N LEU A 413 25.27 8.07 16.05
CA LEU A 413 26.30 7.06 16.19
C LEU A 413 27.59 7.58 15.55
N PRO A 414 28.76 7.21 16.07
CA PRO A 414 30.00 7.34 15.33
C PRO A 414 29.92 6.61 13.98
N ASP A 415 30.90 6.88 13.12
CA ASP A 415 31.04 6.23 11.82
C ASP A 415 31.15 4.69 11.99
N LEU A 416 30.09 3.96 11.64
CA LEU A 416 30.05 2.50 11.77
C LEU A 416 30.66 1.81 10.56
N ASN A 417 30.50 2.39 9.35
CA ASN A 417 31.00 1.82 8.10
C ASN A 417 32.43 2.28 7.73
N GLN A 418 33.03 3.15 8.53
CA GLN A 418 34.39 3.67 8.36
C GLN A 418 34.59 4.43 7.03
N ASP A 419 33.55 5.14 6.58
CA ASP A 419 33.59 5.95 5.36
C ASP A 419 33.98 7.43 5.58
N GLY A 420 34.15 7.81 6.85
CA GLY A 420 34.48 9.15 7.31
C GLY A 420 33.27 9.96 7.80
N PHE A 421 32.06 9.40 7.78
CA PHE A 421 30.84 10.11 8.20
C PHE A 421 30.12 9.41 9.35
N ALA A 422 29.59 10.19 10.29
CA ALA A 422 28.82 9.68 11.43
C ALA A 422 27.44 9.16 11.00
N ASP A 423 26.99 8.08 11.65
CA ASP A 423 25.77 7.36 11.33
C ASP A 423 24.62 7.66 12.29
N VAL A 424 23.42 7.14 12.01
CA VAL A 424 22.25 7.31 12.89
C VAL A 424 21.47 6.02 13.04
N ALA A 425 21.08 5.72 14.27
CA ALA A 425 20.09 4.69 14.57
C ALA A 425 18.71 5.30 14.86
N MET A 426 17.66 4.66 14.35
CA MET A 426 16.27 5.06 14.53
C MET A 426 15.40 3.89 14.98
N GLY A 427 14.69 4.08 16.07
CA GLY A 427 13.78 3.11 16.66
C GLY A 427 12.37 3.16 16.06
N ALA A 428 11.78 1.98 15.86
CA ALA A 428 10.41 1.77 15.42
C ALA A 428 9.73 0.70 16.30
N PRO A 429 9.42 1.02 17.57
CA PRO A 429 9.03 0.03 18.57
C PRO A 429 7.70 -0.67 18.31
N LEU A 430 6.79 -0.08 17.51
CA LEU A 430 5.49 -0.69 17.25
C LEU A 430 5.46 -1.59 16.01
N GLU A 431 6.53 -1.61 15.23
CA GLU A 431 6.61 -2.37 13.99
C GLU A 431 6.52 -3.89 14.23
N ASP A 432 6.18 -4.64 13.18
CA ASP A 432 6.05 -6.10 13.20
C ASP A 432 5.08 -6.63 14.27
N GLY A 433 4.01 -5.87 14.53
CA GLY A 433 3.01 -6.20 15.55
C GLY A 433 3.53 -6.00 16.97
N HIS A 434 4.05 -4.80 17.27
CA HIS A 434 4.55 -4.38 18.58
C HIS A 434 5.83 -5.12 19.05
N ARG A 435 6.49 -5.85 18.14
CA ARG A 435 7.80 -6.46 18.43
C ARG A 435 8.92 -5.43 18.36
N GLY A 436 8.86 -4.57 17.35
CA GLY A 436 9.76 -3.45 17.15
C GLY A 436 10.96 -3.75 16.25
N ALA A 437 11.53 -2.69 15.69
CA ALA A 437 12.70 -2.73 14.84
C ALA A 437 13.63 -1.54 15.10
N LEU A 438 14.88 -1.69 14.66
CA LEU A 438 15.90 -0.65 14.61
C LEU A 438 16.37 -0.46 13.17
N TYR A 439 16.50 0.79 12.73
CA TYR A 439 17.04 1.15 11.43
C TYR A 439 18.37 1.87 11.60
N LEU A 440 19.36 1.50 10.80
CA LEU A 440 20.65 2.19 10.70
C LEU A 440 20.69 2.95 9.38
N TYR A 441 21.01 4.23 9.45
CA TYR A 441 21.17 5.12 8.30
C TYR A 441 22.59 5.66 8.26
N HIS A 442 23.21 5.58 7.08
CA HIS A 442 24.55 6.09 6.91
C HIS A 442 24.57 7.61 6.73
N GLY A 443 25.58 8.24 7.34
CA GLY A 443 25.94 9.63 7.09
C GLY A 443 26.46 9.87 5.68
N THR A 444 26.47 11.13 5.28
CA THR A 444 27.12 11.63 4.06
C THR A 444 27.58 13.06 4.31
N GLN A 445 28.49 13.55 3.46
CA GLN A 445 28.91 14.96 3.48
C GLN A 445 27.76 15.97 3.42
N SER A 446 26.61 15.58 2.84
CA SER A 446 25.47 16.46 2.62
C SER A 446 24.26 16.13 3.48
N GLY A 447 24.36 15.29 4.51
CA GLY A 447 23.23 14.87 5.34
C GLY A 447 23.19 13.37 5.59
N VAL A 448 22.00 12.79 5.68
CA VAL A 448 21.79 11.35 5.93
C VAL A 448 21.24 10.67 4.67
N LYS A 449 21.71 9.46 4.33
CA LYS A 449 21.17 8.71 3.19
C LYS A 449 19.66 8.44 3.39
N PRO A 450 18.82 8.56 2.34
CA PRO A 450 17.38 8.37 2.47
C PRO A 450 16.96 6.91 2.69
N CYS A 451 17.77 5.95 2.25
CA CYS A 451 17.52 4.53 2.43
C CYS A 451 18.31 3.99 3.63
N PRO A 452 17.71 3.16 4.51
CA PRO A 452 18.42 2.55 5.61
C PRO A 452 19.44 1.53 5.08
N ALA A 453 20.64 1.55 5.65
CA ALA A 453 21.69 0.58 5.34
C ALA A 453 21.39 -0.79 5.95
N GLN A 454 20.76 -0.80 7.13
CA GLN A 454 20.37 -2.03 7.80
C GLN A 454 19.06 -1.84 8.58
N ARG A 455 18.21 -2.87 8.52
CA ARG A 455 17.03 -3.01 9.40
C ARG A 455 17.22 -4.23 10.28
N ILE A 456 17.18 -4.02 11.59
CA ILE A 456 17.33 -5.06 12.62
C ILE A 456 15.98 -5.25 13.29
N ALA A 457 15.30 -6.34 12.94
CA ALA A 457 13.96 -6.63 13.45
C ALA A 457 14.02 -7.55 14.66
N ALA A 458 13.23 -7.25 15.69
CA ALA A 458 13.14 -8.10 16.88
C ALA A 458 12.70 -9.54 16.56
N VAL A 459 11.93 -9.76 15.49
CA VAL A 459 11.50 -11.10 15.06
C VAL A 459 12.66 -12.02 14.67
N SER A 460 13.81 -11.43 14.29
CA SER A 460 15.02 -12.18 13.94
C SER A 460 15.88 -12.56 15.15
N MET A 461 15.51 -12.08 16.34
CA MET A 461 16.25 -12.33 17.57
C MET A 461 15.87 -13.69 18.19
N PRO A 462 16.80 -14.36 18.90
CA PRO A 462 16.52 -15.64 19.55
C PRO A 462 15.46 -15.54 20.66
N GLN A 463 15.32 -14.37 21.27
CA GLN A 463 14.36 -14.11 22.34
C GLN A 463 13.19 -13.30 21.77
N ALA A 464 11.97 -13.62 22.22
CA ALA A 464 10.79 -12.84 21.87
C ALA A 464 10.84 -11.48 22.59
N LEU A 465 11.08 -10.41 21.83
CA LEU A 465 11.11 -9.05 22.32
C LEU A 465 9.82 -8.31 21.96
N SER A 466 9.48 -7.31 22.76
CA SER A 466 8.38 -6.36 22.50
C SER A 466 8.89 -4.94 22.67
N TYR A 467 8.39 -4.02 21.86
CA TYR A 467 8.81 -2.62 21.85
C TYR A 467 10.34 -2.42 21.70
N PHE A 468 10.99 -3.29 20.94
CA PHE A 468 12.41 -3.17 20.61
C PHE A 468 12.66 -1.89 19.79
N GLY A 469 13.64 -1.08 20.20
CA GLY A 469 13.88 0.23 19.60
C GLY A 469 13.14 1.37 20.31
N ARG A 470 12.58 1.15 21.51
CA ARG A 470 11.95 2.23 22.30
C ARG A 470 12.94 3.24 22.91
N SER A 471 14.22 2.88 22.97
CA SER A 471 15.34 3.73 23.38
C SER A 471 16.60 3.20 22.71
N VAL A 472 17.52 4.08 22.33
CA VAL A 472 18.74 3.71 21.61
C VAL A 472 19.89 4.60 22.10
N ASP A 473 21.08 4.02 22.26
CA ASP A 473 22.35 4.75 22.41
C ASP A 473 23.48 3.93 21.78
N GLY A 474 24.57 4.56 21.37
CA GLY A 474 25.69 3.84 20.75
C GLY A 474 26.93 4.71 20.60
N ARG A 475 27.58 4.98 21.72
CA ARG A 475 28.78 5.86 21.81
C ARG A 475 30.00 5.16 22.39
N LEU A 476 29.85 3.92 22.86
CA LEU A 476 30.84 3.20 23.63
C LEU A 476 31.09 1.84 22.99
N ASP A 477 32.35 1.44 22.99
CA ASP A 477 32.76 0.04 22.88
C ASP A 477 32.53 -0.63 24.24
N LEU A 478 31.70 -1.67 24.27
CA LEU A 478 31.34 -2.40 25.48
C LEU A 478 31.89 -3.83 25.50
N ASP A 479 32.41 -4.34 24.38
CA ASP A 479 33.00 -5.68 24.27
C ASP A 479 34.53 -5.71 24.12
N GLY A 480 35.16 -4.54 23.93
CA GLY A 480 36.59 -4.32 23.94
C GLY A 480 37.28 -4.59 22.61
N ASP A 481 36.57 -4.58 21.49
CA ASP A 481 37.12 -4.78 20.13
C ASP A 481 37.51 -3.48 19.41
N ASP A 482 37.42 -2.34 20.12
CA ASP A 482 37.62 -0.96 19.66
C ASP A 482 36.57 -0.48 18.61
N LEU A 483 35.48 -1.23 18.41
CA LEU A 483 34.33 -0.80 17.61
C LEU A 483 33.18 -0.34 18.50
N VAL A 484 32.35 0.54 17.97
CA VAL A 484 31.24 1.11 18.74
C VAL A 484 30.07 0.15 18.74
N ASP A 485 29.53 -0.11 19.92
CA ASP A 485 28.35 -0.96 20.09
C ASP A 485 27.08 -0.12 20.21
N VAL A 486 25.95 -0.71 19.82
CA VAL A 486 24.63 -0.08 19.90
C VAL A 486 23.77 -0.78 20.95
N ALA A 487 23.40 -0.04 21.99
CA ALA A 487 22.47 -0.47 23.03
C ALA A 487 21.04 -0.10 22.66
N VAL A 488 20.13 -1.07 22.68
CA VAL A 488 18.73 -0.91 22.28
C VAL A 488 17.80 -1.39 23.38
N GLY A 489 16.89 -0.52 23.81
CA GLY A 489 15.86 -0.85 24.79
C GLY A 489 14.70 -1.62 24.17
N ALA A 490 14.16 -2.55 24.96
CA ALA A 490 12.91 -3.26 24.72
C ALA A 490 12.09 -3.31 26.02
N GLN A 491 10.86 -3.81 25.96
CA GLN A 491 10.05 -4.04 27.14
C GLN A 491 10.68 -5.12 28.02
N GLY A 492 11.17 -4.73 29.20
CA GLY A 492 11.79 -5.65 30.16
C GLY A 492 13.19 -6.14 29.81
N ALA A 493 13.82 -5.61 28.75
CA ALA A 493 15.18 -5.99 28.33
C ALA A 493 15.95 -4.83 27.71
N ALA A 494 17.28 -4.92 27.76
CA ALA A 494 18.19 -4.09 26.98
C ALA A 494 19.12 -5.01 26.17
N ILE A 495 19.23 -4.75 24.88
CA ILE A 495 19.99 -5.57 23.93
C ILE A 495 21.24 -4.81 23.51
N LEU A 496 22.39 -5.45 23.59
CA LEU A 496 23.65 -4.92 23.07
C LEU A 496 23.91 -5.53 21.69
N LEU A 497 24.11 -4.68 20.69
CA LEU A 497 24.44 -5.06 19.33
C LEU A 497 25.89 -4.65 19.05
N SER A 498 26.78 -5.64 18.93
CA SER A 498 28.19 -5.38 18.60
C SER A 498 28.39 -5.12 17.12
N SER A 499 29.22 -4.12 16.81
CA SER A 499 29.68 -3.85 15.45
C SER A 499 30.62 -4.94 14.94
N ARG A 500 30.87 -5.00 13.63
CA ARG A 500 31.74 -6.02 13.02
C ARG A 500 32.80 -5.40 12.13
N PRO A 501 34.02 -5.97 12.08
CA PRO A 501 35.06 -5.50 11.17
C PRO A 501 34.67 -5.57 9.69
N ILE A 502 34.98 -4.53 8.92
CA ILE A 502 34.70 -4.44 7.48
C ILE A 502 35.98 -4.73 6.68
N VAL A 503 35.87 -5.59 5.65
CA VAL A 503 36.98 -5.94 4.74
C VAL A 503 36.59 -5.73 3.28
N HIS A 504 37.56 -5.28 2.49
CA HIS A 504 37.43 -5.12 1.04
C HIS A 504 38.27 -6.20 0.34
N LEU A 505 37.63 -6.94 -0.56
CA LEU A 505 38.24 -8.00 -1.37
C LEU A 505 38.36 -7.52 -2.82
N ALA A 506 39.58 -7.40 -3.32
CA ALA A 506 39.86 -7.17 -4.74
C ALA A 506 40.27 -8.49 -5.42
N PRO A 507 39.36 -9.18 -6.14
CA PRO A 507 39.68 -10.40 -6.86
C PRO A 507 40.39 -10.11 -8.19
N SER A 508 41.32 -10.97 -8.60
CA SER A 508 41.88 -11.00 -9.96
C SER A 508 41.90 -12.43 -10.52
N LEU A 509 41.83 -12.53 -11.86
CA LEU A 509 41.72 -13.81 -12.56
C LEU A 509 42.51 -13.78 -13.88
N ASP A 510 43.62 -14.51 -13.90
CA ASP A 510 44.54 -14.59 -15.05
C ASP A 510 44.63 -16.01 -15.60
N VAL A 511 44.60 -16.16 -16.93
CA VAL A 511 44.52 -17.47 -17.61
C VAL A 511 45.73 -17.68 -18.51
N THR A 512 46.30 -18.88 -18.47
CA THR A 512 47.46 -19.29 -19.27
C THR A 512 47.17 -20.63 -19.96
N PRO A 513 47.37 -20.75 -21.29
CA PRO A 513 47.60 -19.68 -22.28
C PRO A 513 46.39 -18.72 -22.43
N PRO A 514 46.55 -17.52 -23.02
CA PRO A 514 45.49 -16.53 -23.11
C PRO A 514 44.39 -16.87 -24.14
N ALA A 515 44.62 -17.82 -25.04
CA ALA A 515 43.67 -18.28 -26.05
C ALA A 515 43.75 -19.81 -26.24
N ILE A 516 42.64 -20.40 -26.70
CA ILE A 516 42.45 -21.83 -26.91
C ILE A 516 42.72 -22.16 -28.39
N SER A 517 43.67 -23.07 -28.66
CA SER A 517 43.88 -23.56 -30.04
C SER A 517 42.78 -24.54 -30.47
N VAL A 518 42.25 -24.38 -31.68
CA VAL A 518 41.25 -25.31 -32.27
C VAL A 518 41.90 -26.54 -32.89
N VAL A 519 43.18 -26.43 -33.27
CA VAL A 519 43.94 -27.48 -33.99
C VAL A 519 44.94 -28.19 -33.09
N GLN A 520 45.66 -27.46 -32.23
CA GLN A 520 46.64 -28.06 -31.32
C GLN A 520 45.94 -28.51 -30.02
N ARG A 521 45.99 -29.83 -29.76
CA ARG A 521 45.43 -30.45 -28.56
C ARG A 521 46.57 -30.90 -27.65
N ASP A 522 47.01 -29.99 -26.77
CA ASP A 522 48.28 -30.08 -26.02
C ASP A 522 48.28 -31.06 -24.84
N CYS A 523 47.13 -31.67 -24.51
CA CYS A 523 47.03 -32.60 -23.39
C CYS A 523 46.03 -33.73 -23.65
N LYS A 524 46.15 -34.82 -22.87
CA LYS A 524 45.24 -35.97 -22.92
C LYS A 524 44.50 -36.11 -21.59
N ARG A 525 43.17 -36.02 -21.61
CA ARG A 525 42.29 -36.19 -20.43
C ARG A 525 41.23 -37.23 -20.74
N ARG A 526 41.08 -38.26 -19.88
CA ARG A 526 40.15 -39.39 -20.07
C ARG A 526 40.24 -40.05 -21.46
N SER A 527 41.46 -40.25 -21.95
CA SER A 527 41.77 -40.85 -23.27
C SER A 527 41.41 -40.02 -24.51
N GLN A 528 40.92 -38.78 -24.36
CA GLN A 528 40.68 -37.83 -25.44
C GLN A 528 41.74 -36.72 -25.44
N GLU A 529 42.14 -36.26 -26.62
CA GLU A 529 43.00 -35.09 -26.78
C GLU A 529 42.18 -33.81 -26.57
N ALA A 530 42.71 -32.88 -25.77
CA ALA A 530 42.05 -31.63 -25.38
C ALA A 530 43.06 -30.47 -25.29
N ALA A 531 42.56 -29.24 -25.29
CA ALA A 531 43.34 -28.04 -24.96
C ALA A 531 43.24 -27.75 -23.45
N CYS A 532 44.36 -27.81 -22.74
CA CYS A 532 44.43 -27.58 -21.28
C CYS A 532 44.86 -26.15 -20.94
N LEU A 533 44.24 -25.56 -19.92
CA LEU A 533 44.50 -24.22 -19.44
C LEU A 533 44.60 -24.19 -17.91
N SER A 534 45.28 -23.18 -17.38
CA SER A 534 45.33 -22.89 -15.95
C SER A 534 44.94 -21.44 -15.68
N ALA A 535 44.02 -21.23 -14.75
CA ALA A 535 43.63 -19.91 -14.27
C ALA A 535 44.12 -19.69 -12.83
N ALA A 536 44.75 -18.56 -12.54
CA ALA A 536 45.13 -18.15 -11.19
C ALA A 536 44.08 -17.19 -10.62
N LEU A 537 43.37 -17.60 -9.58
CA LEU A 537 42.43 -16.77 -8.82
C LEU A 537 43.17 -16.16 -7.63
N CYS A 538 43.33 -14.84 -7.60
CA CYS A 538 43.98 -14.14 -6.50
C CYS A 538 43.02 -13.20 -5.77
N PHE A 539 43.16 -13.09 -4.45
CA PHE A 539 42.45 -12.11 -3.63
C PHE A 539 43.45 -11.19 -2.95
N GLN A 540 43.33 -9.89 -3.19
CA GLN A 540 44.00 -8.86 -2.41
C GLN A 540 43.01 -8.33 -1.36
N VAL A 541 43.41 -8.40 -0.08
CA VAL A 541 42.54 -8.04 1.05
C VAL A 541 43.02 -6.78 1.74
N THR A 542 42.14 -5.79 1.87
CA THR A 542 42.37 -4.55 2.59
C THR A 542 41.27 -4.30 3.63
N SER A 543 41.55 -3.54 4.68
CA SER A 543 40.55 -3.15 5.69
C SER A 543 40.92 -1.80 6.29
N ARG A 544 39.91 -0.98 6.58
CA ARG A 544 40.04 0.29 7.30
C ARG A 544 39.62 0.20 8.77
N THR A 545 39.09 -0.95 9.18
CA THR A 545 38.58 -1.17 10.53
C THR A 545 39.70 -0.93 11.55
N PRO A 546 39.52 0.00 12.51
CA PRO A 546 40.47 0.23 13.59
C PRO A 546 40.52 -0.96 14.56
N GLY A 547 41.45 -0.89 15.52
CA GLY A 547 41.43 -1.79 16.67
C GLY A 547 42.01 -3.19 16.50
N ARG A 548 41.75 -4.02 17.51
CA ARG A 548 42.28 -5.38 17.66
C ARG A 548 41.24 -6.44 17.31
N TRP A 549 41.31 -6.94 16.08
CA TRP A 549 40.47 -8.05 15.62
C TRP A 549 41.26 -9.08 14.81
N ASP A 550 40.70 -10.28 14.63
CA ASP A 550 41.35 -11.38 13.89
C ASP A 550 41.42 -11.07 12.38
N ARG A 551 42.62 -10.68 11.92
CA ARG A 551 42.89 -10.35 10.51
C ARG A 551 42.95 -11.58 9.60
N GLN A 552 42.68 -12.78 10.11
CA GLN A 552 42.62 -14.00 9.34
C GLN A 552 41.18 -14.53 9.27
N PHE A 553 40.70 -14.79 8.07
CA PHE A 553 39.36 -15.30 7.85
C PHE A 553 39.32 -16.26 6.66
N ARG A 554 38.20 -16.95 6.49
CA ARG A 554 38.00 -17.89 5.37
C ARG A 554 37.00 -17.33 4.38
N VAL A 555 37.27 -17.55 3.11
CA VAL A 555 36.36 -17.28 2.01
C VAL A 555 35.95 -18.59 1.38
N ARG A 556 34.66 -18.76 1.13
CA ARG A 556 34.13 -19.84 0.32
C ARG A 556 33.93 -19.32 -1.10
N PHE A 557 34.56 -19.97 -2.09
CA PHE A 557 34.37 -19.62 -3.49
C PHE A 557 33.89 -20.82 -4.30
N THR A 558 33.18 -20.54 -5.38
CA THR A 558 32.69 -21.52 -6.36
C THR A 558 33.03 -21.01 -7.75
N ALA A 559 33.66 -21.85 -8.57
CA ALA A 559 34.00 -21.51 -9.94
C ALA A 559 33.14 -22.34 -10.91
N SER A 560 32.67 -21.68 -11.96
CA SER A 560 31.86 -22.25 -13.04
C SER A 560 32.48 -21.87 -14.38
N LEU A 561 32.49 -22.82 -15.31
CA LEU A 561 32.78 -22.55 -16.71
C LEU A 561 31.45 -22.48 -17.44
N ASP A 562 31.22 -21.48 -18.30
CA ASP A 562 30.12 -21.50 -19.26
C ASP A 562 28.71 -21.65 -18.64
N GLU A 563 28.49 -20.98 -17.51
CA GLU A 563 27.28 -21.09 -16.66
C GLU A 563 25.95 -20.84 -17.39
N TRP A 564 25.98 -20.09 -18.50
CA TRP A 564 24.79 -19.67 -19.25
C TRP A 564 24.69 -20.28 -20.66
N THR A 565 25.60 -21.19 -21.04
CA THR A 565 25.58 -21.83 -22.36
C THR A 565 25.07 -23.27 -22.29
N ALA A 566 24.17 -23.63 -23.22
CA ALA A 566 23.66 -24.99 -23.35
C ALA A 566 24.78 -25.93 -23.84
N GLY A 567 25.23 -26.81 -22.95
CA GLY A 567 26.34 -27.74 -23.19
C GLY A 567 27.66 -27.21 -22.63
N ALA A 568 28.34 -28.02 -21.81
CA ALA A 568 29.64 -27.68 -21.25
C ALA A 568 30.70 -27.72 -22.37
N ARG A 569 31.31 -26.57 -22.70
CA ARG A 569 32.43 -26.50 -23.66
C ARG A 569 33.78 -26.64 -22.97
N ALA A 570 33.82 -26.51 -21.65
CA ALA A 570 35.02 -26.74 -20.86
C ALA A 570 34.65 -27.37 -19.51
N ALA A 571 35.59 -28.09 -18.92
CA ALA A 571 35.43 -28.74 -17.63
C ALA A 571 36.69 -28.56 -16.78
N PHE A 572 36.50 -28.43 -15.47
CA PHE A 572 37.63 -28.43 -14.53
C PHE A 572 38.22 -29.84 -14.41
N ASP A 573 39.50 -29.90 -14.07
CA ASP A 573 40.18 -31.18 -13.86
C ASP A 573 39.67 -31.85 -12.58
N GLY A 574 38.97 -32.98 -12.72
CA GLY A 574 38.47 -33.80 -11.59
C GLY A 574 37.04 -33.50 -11.12
N SER A 575 36.44 -32.38 -11.55
CA SER A 575 35.05 -32.01 -11.27
C SER A 575 34.49 -31.37 -12.55
N GLY A 576 33.30 -31.74 -13.03
CA GLY A 576 32.78 -31.37 -14.37
C GLY A 576 32.81 -29.87 -14.74
N GLN A 577 31.66 -29.26 -15.04
CA GLN A 577 31.64 -27.84 -15.47
C GLN A 577 31.76 -26.85 -14.29
N ARG A 578 31.50 -27.32 -13.07
CA ARG A 578 31.45 -26.52 -11.85
C ARG A 578 32.31 -27.18 -10.78
N LEU A 579 33.18 -26.39 -10.16
CA LEU A 579 33.91 -26.79 -8.97
C LEU A 579 32.98 -26.75 -7.76
N SER A 580 33.13 -27.73 -6.85
CA SER A 580 32.46 -27.67 -5.55
C SER A 580 32.99 -26.46 -4.76
N PRO A 581 32.20 -25.91 -3.82
CA PRO A 581 32.64 -24.78 -3.01
C PRO A 581 33.94 -25.11 -2.27
N ARG A 582 35.01 -24.37 -2.56
CA ARG A 582 36.30 -24.49 -1.88
C ARG A 582 36.45 -23.40 -0.83
N ARG A 583 37.27 -23.66 0.19
CA ARG A 583 37.58 -22.71 1.26
C ARG A 583 39.03 -22.26 1.16
N LEU A 584 39.24 -20.96 1.14
CA LEU A 584 40.55 -20.32 1.09
C LEU A 584 40.75 -19.48 2.35
N ARG A 585 41.91 -19.59 2.99
CA ARG A 585 42.26 -18.75 4.14
C ARG A 585 42.93 -17.47 3.64
N LEU A 586 42.34 -16.33 3.97
CA LEU A 586 42.85 -15.01 3.59
C LEU A 586 43.39 -14.29 4.82
N SER A 587 44.30 -13.34 4.58
CA SER A 587 44.87 -12.47 5.62
C SER A 587 44.96 -11.04 5.10
N VAL A 588 44.51 -10.08 5.91
CA VAL A 588 44.54 -8.65 5.55
C VAL A 588 45.97 -8.20 5.24
N GLY A 589 46.17 -7.48 4.13
CA GLY A 589 47.47 -6.96 3.69
C GLY A 589 48.30 -7.94 2.85
N THR A 590 47.80 -9.15 2.59
CA THR A 590 48.48 -10.15 1.75
C THR A 590 47.65 -10.50 0.52
N ILE A 591 48.33 -10.94 -0.55
CA ILE A 591 47.69 -11.48 -1.76
C ILE A 591 47.78 -13.01 -1.69
N THR A 592 46.63 -13.68 -1.74
CA THR A 592 46.56 -15.15 -1.73
C THR A 592 45.97 -15.63 -3.05
N CYS A 593 46.69 -16.54 -3.74
CA CYS A 593 46.30 -17.08 -5.04
C CYS A 593 46.03 -18.59 -4.98
N GLU A 594 45.02 -19.04 -5.71
CA GLU A 594 44.65 -20.45 -5.87
C GLU A 594 44.57 -20.81 -7.37
N PRO A 595 45.30 -21.84 -7.84
CA PRO A 595 45.24 -22.28 -9.23
C PRO A 595 44.00 -23.13 -9.53
N LEU A 596 43.39 -22.88 -10.68
CA LEU A 596 42.22 -23.58 -11.22
C LEU A 596 42.58 -24.18 -12.58
N HIS A 597 42.68 -25.50 -12.66
CA HIS A 597 43.01 -26.21 -13.89
C HIS A 597 41.74 -26.68 -14.62
N PHE A 598 41.66 -26.44 -15.93
CA PHE A 598 40.53 -26.84 -16.76
C PHE A 598 40.95 -27.17 -18.19
N HIS A 599 40.10 -27.89 -18.91
CA HIS A 599 40.31 -28.27 -20.31
C HIS A 599 39.05 -28.04 -21.13
N VAL A 600 39.23 -27.84 -22.43
CA VAL A 600 38.15 -27.64 -23.39
C VAL A 600 37.65 -28.99 -23.91
N LEU A 601 36.33 -29.18 -23.87
CA LEU A 601 35.64 -30.36 -24.39
C LEU A 601 35.37 -30.17 -25.89
N ASP A 602 35.27 -31.27 -26.63
CA ASP A 602 34.96 -31.23 -28.06
C ASP A 602 33.59 -30.57 -28.28
N THR A 603 33.57 -29.42 -28.95
CA THR A 603 32.38 -28.56 -29.08
C THR A 603 32.18 -28.15 -30.54
N SER A 604 30.97 -27.72 -30.90
CA SER A 604 30.69 -27.13 -32.22
C SER A 604 30.89 -25.61 -32.24
N ASP A 605 31.01 -24.97 -31.07
CA ASP A 605 31.08 -23.52 -30.90
C ASP A 605 32.50 -23.04 -30.54
N TYR A 606 33.30 -22.89 -31.59
CA TYR A 606 34.66 -22.33 -31.54
C TYR A 606 34.71 -20.81 -31.82
N LEU A 607 33.56 -20.13 -31.83
CA LEU A 607 33.48 -18.68 -32.10
C LEU A 607 33.35 -17.87 -30.82
N ARG A 608 32.51 -18.32 -29.87
CA ARG A 608 32.30 -17.58 -28.61
C ARG A 608 33.38 -17.95 -27.59
N PRO A 609 33.95 -16.98 -26.85
CA PRO A 609 34.92 -17.29 -25.82
C PRO A 609 34.30 -18.15 -24.70
N VAL A 610 35.12 -18.98 -24.06
CA VAL A 610 34.75 -19.74 -22.86
C VAL A 610 34.72 -18.77 -21.67
N ALA A 611 33.61 -18.74 -20.93
CA ALA A 611 33.45 -17.86 -19.78
C ALA A 611 33.81 -18.58 -18.48
N LEU A 612 34.83 -18.09 -17.76
CA LEU A 612 35.15 -18.53 -16.40
C LEU A 612 34.58 -17.53 -15.40
N THR A 613 33.60 -17.96 -14.61
CA THR A 613 32.97 -17.14 -13.56
C THR A 613 33.35 -17.71 -12.20
N VAL A 614 33.77 -16.84 -11.27
CA VAL A 614 34.03 -17.20 -9.88
C VAL A 614 33.13 -16.36 -9.00
N THR A 615 32.39 -17.03 -8.13
CA THR A 615 31.55 -16.41 -7.08
C THR A 615 32.16 -16.70 -5.72
N PHE A 616 32.14 -15.73 -4.81
CA PHE A 616 32.77 -15.89 -3.50
C PHE A 616 32.01 -15.15 -2.40
N ALA A 617 32.11 -15.68 -1.18
CA ALA A 617 31.51 -15.12 0.03
C ALA A 617 32.36 -15.44 1.26
N LEU A 618 32.31 -14.59 2.28
CA LEU A 618 32.95 -14.85 3.58
C LEU A 618 32.31 -16.08 4.25
N ASP A 619 33.12 -16.96 4.83
CA ASP A 619 32.66 -18.15 5.55
C ASP A 619 32.46 -17.85 7.04
N ASN A 620 31.23 -17.48 7.41
CA ASN A 620 30.83 -17.09 8.77
C ASN A 620 30.19 -18.24 9.58
N THR A 621 30.43 -19.50 9.21
CA THR A 621 29.70 -20.67 9.76
C THR A 621 30.10 -21.07 11.18
N THR A 622 31.27 -20.66 11.66
CA THR A 622 31.82 -21.14 12.95
C THR A 622 32.02 -20.05 14.00
N LYS A 623 32.29 -18.81 13.56
CA LYS A 623 32.38 -17.61 14.41
C LYS A 623 31.93 -16.39 13.60
N PRO A 624 31.36 -15.34 14.25
CA PRO A 624 31.16 -14.06 13.61
C PRO A 624 32.52 -13.53 13.16
N GLY A 625 32.77 -13.47 11.85
CA GLY A 625 33.99 -12.92 11.26
C GLY A 625 33.78 -11.49 10.77
N PRO A 626 34.70 -10.96 9.95
CA PRO A 626 34.46 -9.69 9.26
C PRO A 626 33.24 -9.77 8.32
N VAL A 627 32.79 -8.60 7.87
CA VAL A 627 31.77 -8.42 6.82
C VAL A 627 32.41 -7.75 5.60
N LEU A 628 31.85 -8.00 4.41
CA LEU A 628 32.30 -7.32 3.21
C LEU A 628 31.79 -5.89 3.21
N ASP A 629 32.64 -4.98 2.75
CA ASP A 629 32.27 -3.58 2.52
C ASP A 629 31.12 -3.46 1.52
N GLU A 630 30.26 -2.46 1.71
CA GLU A 630 29.08 -2.22 0.88
C GLU A 630 29.52 -1.95 -0.58
N GLY A 631 28.96 -2.69 -1.53
CA GLY A 631 29.35 -2.59 -2.94
C GLY A 631 30.60 -3.38 -3.35
N SER A 632 31.24 -4.13 -2.44
CA SER A 632 32.31 -5.06 -2.80
C SER A 632 31.81 -6.11 -3.81
N PRO A 633 32.59 -6.43 -4.87
CA PRO A 633 32.20 -7.47 -5.80
C PRO A 633 32.15 -8.82 -5.09
N THR A 634 31.13 -9.62 -5.38
CA THR A 634 30.98 -11.01 -4.91
C THR A 634 31.20 -12.03 -6.03
N SER A 635 31.54 -11.54 -7.23
CA SER A 635 31.87 -12.37 -8.38
C SER A 635 32.85 -11.68 -9.34
N ILE A 636 33.62 -12.48 -10.07
CA ILE A 636 34.50 -12.05 -11.15
C ILE A 636 34.34 -12.98 -12.36
N ARG A 637 34.43 -12.44 -13.58
CA ARG A 637 34.28 -13.20 -14.83
C ARG A 637 35.41 -12.90 -15.81
N LYS A 638 36.00 -13.95 -16.41
CA LYS A 638 37.01 -13.87 -17.48
C LYS A 638 36.51 -14.59 -18.72
N LEU A 639 36.78 -14.03 -19.91
CA LEU A 639 36.45 -14.63 -21.20
C LEU A 639 37.74 -15.10 -21.91
N VAL A 640 37.77 -16.35 -22.38
CA VAL A 640 38.93 -16.96 -23.03
C VAL A 640 38.61 -17.30 -24.51
N PRO A 641 39.24 -16.67 -25.52
CA PRO A 641 38.93 -16.84 -26.95
C PRO A 641 39.58 -18.08 -27.61
N PHE A 642 39.16 -18.41 -28.84
CA PHE A 642 39.73 -19.50 -29.69
C PHE A 642 40.61 -18.95 -30.85
N SER A 643 41.61 -19.71 -31.36
CA SER A 643 42.49 -19.33 -32.50
C SER A 643 42.24 -20.15 -33.80
N LYS A 644 42.45 -19.54 -35.00
CA LYS A 644 42.27 -20.17 -36.35
C LYS A 644 43.63 -20.46 -37.03
N ASP A 645 43.71 -21.53 -37.83
CA ASP A 645 44.93 -22.00 -38.50
C ASP A 645 44.87 -21.73 -40.02
N CYS A 646 45.32 -20.53 -40.43
CA CYS A 646 45.15 -19.98 -41.80
C CYS A 646 46.48 -19.59 -42.46
N GLY A 647 47.60 -20.25 -42.11
CA GLY A 647 48.93 -19.85 -42.61
C GLY A 647 49.46 -18.57 -41.96
N PRO A 648 50.61 -18.03 -42.43
CA PRO A 648 51.32 -16.93 -41.77
C PRO A 648 50.61 -15.57 -41.89
N ASP A 649 49.72 -15.41 -42.87
CA ASP A 649 48.86 -14.24 -43.10
C ASP A 649 47.53 -14.31 -42.33
N ASN A 650 47.23 -15.46 -41.68
CA ASN A 650 46.01 -15.67 -40.89
C ASN A 650 44.69 -15.45 -41.67
N GLU A 651 44.71 -15.46 -43.01
CA GLU A 651 43.54 -15.27 -43.89
C GLU A 651 43.31 -16.49 -44.80
N CYS A 652 42.24 -17.26 -44.56
CA CYS A 652 41.90 -18.45 -45.35
C CYS A 652 41.10 -18.10 -46.64
N VAL A 653 41.57 -18.55 -47.82
CA VAL A 653 40.97 -18.29 -49.15
C VAL A 653 40.43 -19.55 -49.87
N THR A 654 39.11 -19.63 -50.09
CA THR A 654 38.38 -20.84 -50.55
C THR A 654 37.72 -20.71 -51.94
N ASP A 655 37.20 -21.82 -52.50
CA ASP A 655 36.48 -21.88 -53.81
C ASP A 655 35.44 -23.03 -53.84
N LEU A 656 34.13 -22.71 -53.80
CA LEU A 656 33.02 -23.68 -53.73
C LEU A 656 32.26 -23.81 -55.07
N VAL A 657 31.67 -24.98 -55.39
CA VAL A 657 30.95 -25.21 -56.69
C VAL A 657 29.74 -26.14 -56.56
N LEU A 658 28.57 -25.77 -57.15
CA LEU A 658 27.27 -26.46 -57.02
C LEU A 658 26.53 -26.75 -58.37
N ARG A 659 25.76 -27.87 -58.48
CA ARG A 659 24.92 -28.24 -59.66
C ARG A 659 23.62 -28.99 -59.27
N ALA A 660 22.49 -28.89 -60.02
CA ALA A 660 21.19 -29.57 -59.71
C ALA A 660 20.24 -29.91 -60.92
N ASN A 661 19.32 -30.91 -60.81
CA ASN A 661 18.33 -31.33 -61.85
C ASN A 661 17.00 -31.98 -61.31
N MET A 662 15.82 -31.83 -61.97
CA MET A 662 14.46 -32.31 -61.55
C MET A 662 13.76 -33.28 -62.55
N ASN A 663 12.86 -34.16 -62.07
CA ASN A 663 12.19 -35.20 -62.88
C ASN A 663 10.84 -34.87 -63.58
N ILE A 664 10.14 -33.78 -63.24
CA ILE A 664 8.84 -33.40 -63.87
C ILE A 664 8.97 -32.23 -64.87
N ARG A 665 8.03 -32.11 -65.82
CA ARG A 665 7.97 -31.03 -66.81
C ARG A 665 6.53 -30.56 -67.02
N GLY A 666 6.28 -29.24 -66.98
CA GLY A 666 4.95 -28.63 -67.21
C GLY A 666 5.08 -27.17 -67.67
N SER A 667 4.15 -26.71 -68.52
CA SER A 667 4.20 -25.38 -69.15
C SER A 667 2.96 -24.52 -68.83
N ARG A 668 2.96 -23.24 -69.19
CA ARG A 668 1.79 -22.36 -68.97
C ARG A 668 0.56 -22.72 -69.82
N LYS A 669 0.77 -23.31 -71.01
CA LYS A 669 -0.33 -23.72 -71.92
C LYS A 669 -0.88 -25.10 -71.58
N ASP A 670 -0.04 -25.95 -71.00
CA ASP A 670 -0.37 -27.31 -70.60
C ASP A 670 0.23 -27.57 -69.20
N PRO A 671 -0.48 -27.16 -68.13
CA PRO A 671 -0.06 -27.38 -66.75
C PRO A 671 -0.18 -28.85 -66.35
N PHE A 672 0.73 -29.33 -65.51
CA PHE A 672 0.65 -30.68 -64.99
C PHE A 672 -0.45 -30.79 -63.90
N VAL A 673 -1.45 -31.64 -64.12
CA VAL A 673 -2.59 -31.81 -63.19
C VAL A 673 -2.27 -32.81 -62.07
N VAL A 674 -2.37 -32.35 -60.82
CA VAL A 674 -2.09 -33.15 -59.63
C VAL A 674 -3.34 -33.93 -59.21
N ARG A 675 -3.47 -35.16 -59.72
CA ARG A 675 -4.54 -36.09 -59.36
C ARG A 675 -4.27 -36.77 -58.02
N GLY A 676 -5.32 -37.18 -57.31
CA GLY A 676 -5.27 -37.73 -55.95
C GLY A 676 -4.29 -38.91 -55.70
N GLY A 677 -3.78 -39.57 -56.75
CA GLY A 677 -2.88 -40.75 -56.69
C GLY A 677 -1.40 -40.55 -57.07
N ARG A 678 -0.94 -39.40 -57.60
CA ARG A 678 0.51 -39.15 -57.88
C ARG A 678 0.99 -37.90 -57.15
N ARG A 679 1.80 -38.08 -56.09
CA ARG A 679 2.15 -37.00 -55.16
C ARG A 679 3.65 -36.65 -55.05
N LYS A 680 4.57 -37.34 -55.76
CA LYS A 680 6.03 -37.24 -55.52
C LYS A 680 6.85 -36.63 -56.68
N VAL A 681 7.94 -35.93 -56.37
CA VAL A 681 8.91 -35.25 -57.27
C VAL A 681 10.36 -35.51 -56.79
N LEU A 682 11.34 -35.70 -57.69
CA LEU A 682 12.75 -36.00 -57.35
C LEU A 682 13.73 -34.97 -57.92
N VAL A 683 14.76 -34.60 -57.14
CA VAL A 683 15.84 -33.66 -57.50
C VAL A 683 17.23 -34.20 -57.08
N SER A 684 18.28 -34.02 -57.89
CA SER A 684 19.67 -34.43 -57.58
C SER A 684 20.64 -33.24 -57.64
N ALA A 685 21.61 -33.13 -56.71
CA ALA A 685 22.58 -32.01 -56.60
C ALA A 685 24.02 -32.40 -56.16
N THR A 686 25.06 -31.60 -56.44
CA THR A 686 26.48 -31.91 -56.11
C THR A 686 27.30 -30.68 -55.69
N LEU A 687 28.08 -30.74 -54.59
CA LEU A 687 28.95 -29.68 -54.01
C LEU A 687 30.45 -30.09 -53.93
N LYS A 688 31.39 -29.17 -54.23
CA LYS A 688 32.86 -29.39 -54.19
C LYS A 688 33.64 -28.16 -53.69
N ASN A 689 34.70 -28.33 -52.88
CA ASN A 689 35.71 -27.29 -52.55
C ASN A 689 36.99 -27.51 -53.38
N ARG A 690 37.52 -26.45 -54.01
CA ARG A 690 38.69 -26.51 -54.91
C ARG A 690 39.97 -25.89 -54.34
N LYS A 691 39.93 -25.08 -53.28
CA LYS A 691 41.10 -24.35 -52.73
C LYS A 691 41.35 -24.65 -51.24
N GLU A 692 41.65 -23.67 -50.38
CA GLU A 692 42.02 -23.87 -48.97
C GLU A 692 40.82 -24.32 -48.11
N ASN A 693 41.06 -24.47 -46.80
CA ASN A 693 40.07 -24.93 -45.83
C ASN A 693 38.91 -23.93 -45.70
N ALA A 694 37.69 -24.41 -45.90
CA ALA A 694 36.48 -23.61 -45.77
C ALA A 694 35.81 -23.83 -44.41
N TYR A 695 35.94 -22.82 -43.55
CA TYR A 695 35.37 -22.83 -42.21
C TYR A 695 33.87 -22.55 -42.24
N ASN A 696 33.10 -23.33 -41.48
CA ASN A 696 31.64 -23.26 -41.37
C ASN A 696 30.93 -23.30 -42.74
N THR A 697 31.31 -24.23 -43.60
CA THR A 697 30.66 -24.40 -44.90
C THR A 697 29.20 -24.81 -44.74
N SER A 698 28.29 -24.05 -45.34
CA SER A 698 26.86 -24.29 -45.27
C SER A 698 26.21 -24.35 -46.65
N LEU A 699 25.28 -25.27 -46.81
CA LEU A 699 24.44 -25.45 -48.00
C LEU A 699 23.00 -25.10 -47.66
N SER A 700 22.50 -24.03 -48.27
CA SER A 700 21.11 -23.60 -48.17
C SER A 700 20.31 -24.17 -49.34
N LEU A 701 19.27 -24.95 -49.04
CA LEU A 701 18.27 -25.45 -49.98
C LEU A 701 16.98 -24.68 -49.73
N ASN A 702 16.36 -24.14 -50.78
CA ASN A 702 15.09 -23.43 -50.74
C ASN A 702 14.14 -23.97 -51.80
N PHE A 703 12.88 -24.24 -51.46
CA PHE A 703 11.89 -24.79 -52.38
C PHE A 703 10.50 -24.15 -52.19
N SER A 704 9.66 -24.26 -53.22
CA SER A 704 8.33 -23.65 -53.24
C SER A 704 7.38 -24.27 -52.21
N ARG A 705 6.43 -23.48 -51.70
CA ARG A 705 5.58 -23.87 -50.56
C ARG A 705 4.61 -25.02 -50.83
N ASN A 706 4.36 -25.28 -52.10
CA ASN A 706 3.55 -26.39 -52.60
C ASN A 706 4.32 -27.74 -52.61
N LEU A 707 5.58 -27.78 -52.16
CA LEU A 707 6.37 -28.99 -51.98
C LEU A 707 6.77 -29.19 -50.51
N HIS A 708 6.86 -30.44 -50.09
CA HIS A 708 7.41 -30.91 -48.82
C HIS A 708 8.57 -31.85 -49.10
N LEU A 709 9.71 -31.67 -48.45
CA LEU A 709 10.85 -32.57 -48.61
C LEU A 709 10.63 -33.86 -47.78
N SER A 710 10.42 -34.99 -48.46
CA SER A 710 10.23 -36.32 -47.86
C SER A 710 11.55 -36.95 -47.43
N SER A 711 12.60 -36.84 -48.26
CA SER A 711 13.92 -37.40 -47.94
C SER A 711 15.07 -36.56 -48.50
N PHE A 712 16.17 -36.51 -47.73
CA PHE A 712 17.44 -35.90 -48.11
C PHE A 712 18.53 -36.94 -47.84
N THR A 713 19.20 -37.41 -48.89
CA THR A 713 20.24 -38.46 -48.75
C THR A 713 21.54 -38.01 -49.42
N PRO A 714 22.65 -37.87 -48.67
CA PRO A 714 23.96 -37.70 -49.28
C PRO A 714 24.43 -39.03 -49.90
N GLN A 715 24.91 -38.99 -51.13
CA GLN A 715 25.50 -40.13 -51.84
C GLN A 715 27.02 -39.95 -51.95
N GLY A 716 27.80 -40.86 -51.36
CA GLY A 716 29.25 -40.99 -51.53
C GLY A 716 29.97 -41.70 -50.37
N ASP A 717 31.01 -42.47 -50.68
CA ASP A 717 31.86 -43.24 -49.74
C ASP A 717 32.94 -42.40 -48.99
N GLY A 718 32.78 -41.07 -48.91
CA GLY A 718 33.77 -40.17 -48.30
C GLY A 718 33.45 -39.77 -46.84
N PRO A 719 34.44 -39.40 -46.00
CA PRO A 719 34.27 -39.10 -44.57
C PRO A 719 33.65 -37.73 -44.25
N VAL A 720 33.01 -37.05 -45.21
CA VAL A 720 32.47 -35.69 -45.00
C VAL A 720 31.15 -35.79 -44.23
N LYS A 721 31.19 -35.47 -42.93
CA LYS A 721 30.00 -35.41 -42.09
C LYS A 721 29.09 -34.27 -42.53
N VAL A 722 27.82 -34.59 -42.82
CA VAL A 722 26.80 -33.60 -43.18
C VAL A 722 25.71 -33.60 -42.12
N GLU A 723 25.47 -32.45 -41.53
CA GLU A 723 24.42 -32.25 -40.53
C GLU A 723 23.45 -31.19 -41.04
N CYS A 724 22.19 -31.57 -41.26
CA CYS A 724 21.18 -30.67 -41.78
C CYS A 724 20.23 -30.22 -40.67
N ALA A 725 20.10 -28.90 -40.54
CA ALA A 725 19.00 -28.28 -39.81
C ALA A 725 17.88 -27.88 -40.79
N ALA A 726 16.66 -27.86 -40.30
CA ALA A 726 15.49 -27.36 -41.02
C ALA A 726 15.13 -25.96 -40.48
N PRO A 727 15.79 -24.88 -40.94
CA PRO A 727 15.53 -23.52 -40.44
C PRO A 727 14.10 -23.07 -40.77
N SER A 728 13.48 -23.64 -41.79
CA SER A 728 12.07 -23.43 -42.11
C SER A 728 11.50 -24.69 -42.76
N PRO A 729 10.17 -24.85 -42.85
CA PRO A 729 9.58 -26.01 -43.50
C PRO A 729 10.01 -26.13 -44.97
N HIS A 730 10.28 -25.00 -45.63
CA HIS A 730 10.64 -24.89 -47.05
C HIS A 730 12.11 -24.60 -47.32
N ALA A 731 12.93 -24.64 -46.27
CA ALA A 731 14.37 -24.50 -46.40
C ALA A 731 15.09 -25.57 -45.58
N ARG A 732 16.24 -26.02 -46.07
CA ARG A 732 17.19 -26.83 -45.30
C ARG A 732 18.53 -26.12 -45.31
N LEU A 733 19.16 -26.04 -44.15
CA LEU A 733 20.52 -25.52 -44.01
C LEU A 733 21.39 -26.66 -43.53
N CYS A 734 22.31 -27.11 -44.37
CA CYS A 734 23.18 -28.22 -44.07
C CYS A 734 24.60 -27.73 -43.83
N SER A 735 25.17 -28.07 -42.68
CA SER A 735 26.59 -27.93 -42.40
C SER A 735 27.33 -29.07 -43.10
N VAL A 736 28.27 -28.71 -43.96
CA VAL A 736 29.04 -29.68 -44.76
C VAL A 736 30.47 -29.68 -44.25
N GLY A 737 30.88 -30.75 -43.56
CA GLY A 737 32.24 -30.88 -43.02
C GLY A 737 32.55 -29.97 -41.83
N HIS A 738 31.60 -29.71 -40.93
CA HIS A 738 31.80 -28.83 -39.76
C HIS A 738 32.94 -29.30 -38.83
N PRO A 739 33.83 -28.41 -38.33
CA PRO A 739 33.93 -26.97 -38.62
C PRO A 739 34.78 -26.62 -39.85
N VAL A 740 35.45 -27.59 -40.47
CA VAL A 740 36.40 -27.38 -41.58
C VAL A 740 36.11 -28.29 -42.78
N PHE A 741 35.63 -27.69 -43.87
CA PHE A 741 35.50 -28.38 -45.16
C PHE A 741 36.83 -28.32 -45.92
N GLN A 742 37.54 -29.45 -45.92
CA GLN A 742 38.92 -29.54 -46.39
C GLN A 742 39.08 -29.21 -47.87
N ALA A 743 40.29 -28.75 -48.21
CA ALA A 743 40.75 -28.55 -49.57
C ALA A 743 40.54 -29.82 -50.44
N GLY A 744 39.81 -29.70 -51.55
CA GLY A 744 39.61 -30.77 -52.54
C GLY A 744 38.41 -31.71 -52.31
N ALA A 745 37.68 -31.59 -51.20
CA ALA A 745 36.55 -32.48 -50.86
C ALA A 745 35.30 -32.29 -51.75
N LYS A 746 34.48 -33.34 -51.94
CA LYS A 746 33.25 -33.37 -52.78
C LYS A 746 32.12 -34.23 -52.16
N VAL A 747 30.86 -33.80 -52.30
CA VAL A 747 29.63 -34.53 -51.85
C VAL A 747 28.46 -34.39 -52.86
N THR A 748 27.65 -35.45 -53.04
CA THR A 748 26.42 -35.46 -53.88
C THR A 748 25.17 -35.69 -53.03
N PHE A 749 24.00 -35.17 -53.42
CA PHE A 749 22.73 -35.21 -52.68
C PHE A 749 21.56 -35.65 -53.58
N LEU A 750 20.65 -36.47 -53.03
CA LEU A 750 19.37 -36.86 -53.64
C LEU A 750 18.20 -36.38 -52.75
N LEU A 751 17.24 -35.68 -53.37
CA LEU A 751 16.13 -34.96 -52.73
C LEU A 751 14.78 -35.50 -53.25
N GLU A 752 13.92 -35.95 -52.36
CA GLU A 752 12.55 -36.41 -52.67
C GLU A 752 11.52 -35.45 -52.08
N PHE A 753 10.54 -35.04 -52.88
CA PHE A 753 9.50 -34.09 -52.51
C PHE A 753 8.09 -34.65 -52.69
N GLU A 754 7.14 -34.23 -51.85
CA GLU A 754 5.70 -34.48 -51.95
C GLU A 754 4.88 -33.18 -52.10
N PHE A 755 3.77 -33.20 -52.84
CA PHE A 755 2.90 -32.03 -52.98
C PHE A 755 2.14 -31.71 -51.68
N SER A 756 2.12 -30.43 -51.31
CA SER A 756 1.43 -29.93 -50.12
C SER A 756 -0.09 -29.87 -50.31
N CYS A 757 -0.83 -30.36 -49.31
CA CYS A 757 -2.29 -30.21 -49.27
C CYS A 757 -2.73 -28.80 -48.82
N SER A 758 -1.84 -27.97 -48.29
CA SER A 758 -2.21 -26.68 -47.68
C SER A 758 -1.85 -25.45 -48.53
N PHE A 759 -0.95 -25.62 -49.49
CA PHE A 759 -0.42 -24.55 -50.33
C PHE A 759 -0.52 -24.93 -51.80
N LEU A 760 -1.47 -24.32 -52.48
CA LEU A 760 -1.78 -24.58 -53.89
C LEU A 760 -1.15 -23.45 -54.71
N LEU A 761 -0.05 -23.73 -55.42
CA LEU A 761 0.63 -22.76 -56.28
C LEU A 761 0.62 -23.26 -57.72
N SER A 762 0.58 -22.35 -58.69
CA SER A 762 0.62 -22.68 -60.12
C SER A 762 2.01 -23.09 -60.63
N GLN A 763 3.07 -22.97 -59.82
CA GLN A 763 4.45 -23.33 -60.18
C GLN A 763 5.21 -23.97 -59.00
N VAL A 764 6.12 -24.89 -59.30
CA VAL A 764 7.11 -25.45 -58.36
C VAL A 764 8.52 -24.93 -58.66
N LEU A 765 9.32 -24.69 -57.61
CA LEU A 765 10.69 -24.15 -57.70
C LEU A 765 11.60 -24.82 -56.65
N VAL A 766 12.84 -25.15 -57.02
CA VAL A 766 13.89 -25.60 -56.10
C VAL A 766 15.19 -24.87 -56.42
N SER A 767 15.85 -24.30 -55.40
CA SER A 767 17.08 -23.52 -55.49
C SER A 767 18.05 -23.94 -54.38
N LEU A 768 19.36 -24.03 -54.68
CA LEU A 768 20.41 -24.36 -53.74
C LEU A 768 21.54 -23.32 -53.78
N THR A 769 22.17 -23.03 -52.65
CA THR A 769 23.26 -22.04 -52.49
C THR A 769 24.28 -22.52 -51.46
N ALA A 770 25.56 -22.51 -51.78
CA ALA A 770 26.65 -22.83 -50.84
C ALA A 770 27.37 -21.56 -50.35
N THR A 771 27.77 -21.52 -49.08
CA THR A 771 28.50 -20.39 -48.45
C THR A 771 29.53 -20.88 -47.44
N SER A 772 30.54 -20.06 -47.14
CA SER A 772 31.50 -20.30 -46.05
C SER A 772 31.90 -18.99 -45.37
N ASN A 773 32.53 -19.06 -44.19
CA ASN A 773 33.08 -17.89 -43.48
C ASN A 773 34.50 -17.54 -43.92
N SER A 774 35.03 -18.22 -44.93
CA SER A 774 36.38 -18.01 -45.47
C SER A 774 36.30 -17.07 -46.68
N LEU A 775 37.41 -16.41 -47.01
CA LEU A 775 37.43 -15.45 -48.11
C LEU A 775 37.30 -16.19 -49.45
N GLU A 776 36.36 -15.80 -50.31
CA GLU A 776 36.23 -16.34 -51.67
C GLU A 776 36.29 -15.20 -52.69
N ARG A 777 36.90 -15.43 -53.87
CA ARG A 777 37.09 -14.39 -54.88
C ARG A 777 35.78 -14.11 -55.61
N ASN A 778 35.46 -12.84 -55.86
CA ASN A 778 34.22 -12.43 -56.55
C ASN A 778 33.95 -13.14 -57.90
N GLY A 779 35.00 -13.56 -58.61
CA GLY A 779 34.88 -14.28 -59.88
C GLY A 779 34.30 -15.70 -59.79
N THR A 780 34.32 -16.35 -58.62
CA THR A 780 33.83 -17.73 -58.41
C THR A 780 32.59 -17.79 -57.52
N LEU A 781 31.98 -16.65 -57.16
CA LEU A 781 30.77 -16.66 -56.33
C LEU A 781 29.51 -17.13 -57.08
N HIS A 782 29.54 -17.12 -58.41
CA HIS A 782 28.35 -17.37 -59.24
C HIS A 782 28.01 -18.87 -59.36
N ASP A 783 29.02 -19.76 -59.33
CA ASP A 783 28.83 -21.21 -59.36
C ASP A 783 28.57 -21.82 -57.97
N ASN A 784 28.39 -20.99 -56.96
CA ASN A 784 27.87 -21.38 -55.64
C ASN A 784 26.35 -21.66 -55.65
N THR A 785 25.62 -21.40 -56.74
CA THR A 785 24.15 -21.48 -56.81
C THR A 785 23.60 -22.37 -57.95
N ALA A 786 22.46 -23.05 -57.74
CA ALA A 786 21.77 -23.88 -58.76
C ALA A 786 20.22 -23.87 -58.60
N GLN A 787 19.42 -23.89 -59.69
CA GLN A 787 17.94 -23.73 -59.65
C GLN A 787 17.16 -24.55 -60.72
N THR A 788 15.93 -25.02 -60.42
CA THR A 788 15.01 -25.81 -61.32
C THR A 788 13.50 -25.57 -61.05
N SER A 789 12.58 -25.70 -62.05
CA SER A 789 11.12 -25.34 -61.92
C SER A 789 10.09 -25.99 -62.92
N ALA A 790 8.76 -26.00 -62.63
CA ALA A 790 7.64 -26.48 -63.50
C ALA A 790 6.21 -25.92 -63.14
N TYR A 791 5.20 -25.89 -64.06
CA TYR A 791 3.81 -25.36 -63.85
C TYR A 791 2.70 -26.44 -63.58
N ILE A 792 1.70 -26.19 -62.70
CA ILE A 792 0.70 -27.18 -62.18
C ILE A 792 -0.75 -26.68 -61.87
N GLN A 793 -1.75 -27.59 -61.75
CA GLN A 793 -3.18 -27.37 -61.33
C GLN A 793 -3.75 -28.48 -60.39
N TYR A 794 -4.85 -28.22 -59.66
CA TYR A 794 -5.39 -29.11 -58.58
C TYR A 794 -6.91 -29.41 -58.65
N GLU A 795 -7.30 -30.62 -58.22
CA GLU A 795 -8.69 -31.13 -58.20
C GLU A 795 -9.17 -31.45 -56.76
N PRO A 796 -10.12 -30.69 -56.16
CA PRO A 796 -10.64 -30.90 -54.78
C PRO A 796 -11.88 -31.81 -54.69
N HIS A 797 -12.25 -32.25 -53.48
CA HIS A 797 -13.40 -33.16 -53.22
C HIS A 797 -14.39 -32.53 -52.21
N LEU A 798 -15.59 -32.07 -52.64
CA LEU A 798 -16.55 -31.24 -51.87
C LEU A 798 -18.01 -31.78 -51.90
N LEU A 799 -18.84 -31.43 -50.89
CA LEU A 799 -20.28 -31.76 -50.74
C LEU A 799 -21.13 -30.52 -50.35
N PHE A 800 -22.34 -30.32 -50.89
CA PHE A 800 -23.21 -29.13 -50.68
C PHE A 800 -24.70 -29.47 -50.41
N SER A 801 -25.36 -28.86 -49.40
CA SER A 801 -26.77 -29.14 -48.97
C SER A 801 -27.50 -27.98 -48.24
N SER A 802 -28.84 -28.05 -48.03
CA SER A 802 -29.68 -27.03 -47.33
C SER A 802 -30.82 -27.59 -46.43
N GLU A 803 -31.18 -26.89 -45.33
CA GLU A 803 -32.15 -27.31 -44.27
C GLU A 803 -32.93 -26.11 -43.64
N SER A 804 -34.23 -26.20 -43.28
CA SER A 804 -35.04 -25.07 -42.74
C SER A 804 -35.76 -25.42 -41.42
N THR A 805 -35.94 -24.47 -40.49
CA THR A 805 -36.58 -24.71 -39.18
C THR A 805 -38.11 -24.61 -39.20
N LEU A 806 -38.67 -23.84 -40.14
CA LEU A 806 -40.11 -23.71 -40.30
C LEU A 806 -40.48 -24.25 -41.67
N HIS A 807 -41.31 -25.29 -41.65
CA HIS A 807 -41.87 -25.89 -42.84
C HIS A 807 -43.35 -25.50 -43.03
N ARG A 808 -44.05 -25.09 -41.95
CA ARG A 808 -45.49 -24.77 -41.98
C ARG A 808 -45.89 -23.68 -40.97
N TYR A 809 -46.76 -22.74 -41.36
CA TYR A 809 -47.23 -21.62 -40.50
C TYR A 809 -48.72 -21.29 -40.64
N GLU A 810 -49.41 -20.94 -39.53
CA GLU A 810 -50.84 -20.62 -39.49
C GLU A 810 -51.14 -19.17 -39.05
N VAL A 811 -51.89 -18.44 -39.87
CA VAL A 811 -52.18 -17.01 -39.74
C VAL A 811 -53.57 -16.80 -39.11
N HIS A 812 -53.59 -16.09 -37.98
CA HIS A 812 -54.81 -15.82 -37.20
C HIS A 812 -55.49 -14.50 -37.60
N PRO A 813 -56.84 -14.42 -37.54
CA PRO A 813 -57.62 -13.23 -37.92
C PRO A 813 -57.50 -12.07 -36.91
N TYR A 814 -57.87 -10.86 -37.33
CA TYR A 814 -57.79 -9.63 -36.53
C TYR A 814 -58.64 -9.70 -35.24
N GLY A 815 -58.06 -9.32 -34.09
CA GLY A 815 -58.80 -9.04 -32.85
C GLY A 815 -58.65 -9.99 -31.65
N THR A 816 -57.85 -11.06 -31.73
CA THR A 816 -57.72 -12.05 -30.63
C THR A 816 -56.41 -12.00 -29.83
N LEU A 817 -55.33 -11.36 -30.33
CA LEU A 817 -54.00 -11.20 -29.68
C LEU A 817 -53.34 -9.89 -30.14
N PRO A 818 -52.35 -9.31 -29.41
CA PRO A 818 -51.77 -8.01 -29.72
C PRO A 818 -51.12 -7.96 -31.12
N VAL A 819 -51.25 -6.80 -31.76
CA VAL A 819 -50.82 -6.50 -33.13
C VAL A 819 -49.28 -6.48 -33.18
N GLY A 820 -48.69 -7.45 -33.90
CA GLY A 820 -47.24 -7.55 -34.14
C GLY A 820 -46.92 -8.42 -35.37
N PRO A 821 -45.66 -8.40 -35.87
CA PRO A 821 -45.20 -9.22 -36.99
C PRO A 821 -45.32 -10.73 -36.70
N GLY A 822 -45.31 -11.57 -37.75
CA GLY A 822 -45.37 -13.03 -37.64
C GLY A 822 -44.08 -13.65 -37.10
N PRO A 823 -43.98 -14.99 -37.02
CA PRO A 823 -42.78 -15.64 -36.50
C PRO A 823 -41.62 -15.46 -37.45
N GLU A 824 -40.43 -15.54 -36.87
CA GLU A 824 -39.17 -15.59 -37.60
C GLU A 824 -38.69 -17.05 -37.69
N PHE A 825 -38.12 -17.45 -38.83
CA PHE A 825 -37.59 -18.80 -39.04
C PHE A 825 -36.23 -18.79 -39.74
N LYS A 826 -35.47 -19.89 -39.60
CA LYS A 826 -34.09 -19.99 -40.08
C LYS A 826 -33.93 -21.05 -41.16
N THR A 827 -33.26 -20.72 -42.27
CA THR A 827 -32.79 -21.68 -43.30
C THR A 827 -31.27 -21.76 -43.32
N THR A 828 -30.69 -22.94 -43.19
CA THR A 828 -29.24 -23.20 -43.07
C THR A 828 -28.71 -23.93 -44.32
N LEU A 829 -27.71 -23.36 -45.00
CA LEU A 829 -26.97 -23.96 -46.11
C LEU A 829 -25.65 -24.55 -45.59
N ARG A 830 -25.18 -25.71 -46.06
CA ARG A 830 -23.94 -26.35 -45.60
C ARG A 830 -23.04 -26.81 -46.77
N VAL A 831 -21.74 -26.50 -46.71
CA VAL A 831 -20.71 -26.98 -47.65
C VAL A 831 -19.59 -27.68 -46.87
N GLN A 832 -19.26 -28.92 -47.23
CA GLN A 832 -18.26 -29.76 -46.55
C GLN A 832 -17.11 -30.18 -47.48
N ASN A 833 -15.87 -30.14 -46.98
CA ASN A 833 -14.67 -30.57 -47.73
C ASN A 833 -14.21 -31.98 -47.30
N LEU A 834 -14.23 -32.93 -48.24
CA LEU A 834 -13.82 -34.32 -48.03
C LEU A 834 -12.37 -34.58 -48.51
N GLY A 835 -11.77 -33.65 -49.26
CA GLY A 835 -10.42 -33.75 -49.81
C GLY A 835 -9.31 -33.32 -48.85
N CYS A 836 -8.04 -33.51 -49.23
CA CYS A 836 -6.93 -33.02 -48.41
C CYS A 836 -6.66 -31.53 -48.62
N TYR A 837 -7.00 -30.99 -49.80
CA TYR A 837 -6.72 -29.60 -50.15
C TYR A 837 -7.53 -28.64 -49.32
N VAL A 838 -6.89 -27.59 -48.81
CA VAL A 838 -7.61 -26.48 -48.18
C VAL A 838 -8.09 -25.54 -49.28
N VAL A 839 -9.41 -25.45 -49.44
CA VAL A 839 -10.06 -24.77 -50.57
C VAL A 839 -10.50 -23.37 -50.15
N SER A 840 -10.36 -22.38 -51.04
CA SER A 840 -10.80 -20.99 -50.83
C SER A 840 -11.26 -20.38 -52.15
N GLY A 841 -12.01 -19.28 -52.10
CA GLY A 841 -12.58 -18.65 -53.29
C GLY A 841 -13.82 -19.39 -53.82
N LEU A 842 -14.58 -20.00 -52.90
CA LEU A 842 -15.88 -20.61 -53.20
C LEU A 842 -17.00 -19.59 -52.97
N ILE A 843 -18.01 -19.59 -53.83
CA ILE A 843 -19.12 -18.62 -53.78
C ILE A 843 -20.45 -19.36 -53.76
N ILE A 844 -21.31 -19.06 -52.78
CA ILE A 844 -22.71 -19.47 -52.76
C ILE A 844 -23.59 -18.34 -53.27
N SER A 845 -24.47 -18.62 -54.23
CA SER A 845 -25.51 -17.68 -54.68
C SER A 845 -26.90 -18.20 -54.31
N ALA A 846 -27.73 -17.36 -53.68
CA ALA A 846 -29.05 -17.70 -53.18
C ALA A 846 -30.13 -16.74 -53.71
N LEU A 847 -31.28 -17.27 -54.14
CA LEU A 847 -32.45 -16.49 -54.55
C LEU A 847 -33.62 -16.69 -53.57
N LEU A 848 -34.07 -15.60 -52.91
CA LEU A 848 -35.06 -15.64 -51.82
C LEU A 848 -36.32 -14.80 -52.14
N PRO A 849 -37.50 -15.40 -52.35
CA PRO A 849 -38.78 -14.69 -52.56
C PRO A 849 -39.18 -13.77 -51.39
N ALA A 850 -39.47 -12.50 -51.64
CA ALA A 850 -39.73 -11.54 -50.54
C ALA A 850 -40.96 -10.64 -50.74
N VAL A 851 -41.14 -10.12 -51.96
CA VAL A 851 -42.09 -9.03 -52.23
C VAL A 851 -43.07 -9.39 -53.34
N ALA A 852 -44.35 -9.15 -53.05
CA ALA A 852 -45.46 -9.30 -53.99
C ALA A 852 -45.78 -7.96 -54.67
N HIS A 853 -46.80 -7.93 -55.54
CA HIS A 853 -47.21 -6.71 -56.24
C HIS A 853 -47.49 -5.54 -55.30
N GLY A 854 -47.17 -4.31 -55.76
CA GLY A 854 -47.42 -3.08 -55.01
C GLY A 854 -46.46 -2.81 -53.85
N GLY A 855 -45.36 -3.57 -53.73
CA GLY A 855 -44.35 -3.37 -52.69
C GLY A 855 -44.71 -3.99 -51.34
N ASN A 856 -45.68 -4.92 -51.32
CA ASN A 856 -46.10 -5.60 -50.10
C ASN A 856 -45.13 -6.74 -49.76
N TYR A 857 -44.45 -6.65 -48.62
CA TYR A 857 -43.57 -7.69 -48.12
C TYR A 857 -44.38 -8.84 -47.49
N PHE A 858 -44.10 -10.07 -47.92
CA PHE A 858 -44.67 -11.28 -47.30
C PHE A 858 -43.61 -12.07 -46.53
N LEU A 859 -42.36 -12.03 -47.00
CA LEU A 859 -41.19 -12.47 -46.28
C LEU A 859 -40.11 -11.41 -46.38
N SER A 860 -39.43 -11.14 -45.29
CA SER A 860 -38.23 -10.31 -45.33
C SER A 860 -37.07 -11.09 -44.72
N LEU A 861 -35.91 -11.05 -45.38
CA LEU A 861 -34.67 -11.47 -44.75
C LEU A 861 -34.34 -10.45 -43.66
N SER A 862 -34.55 -10.85 -42.41
CA SER A 862 -34.28 -10.00 -41.24
C SER A 862 -32.79 -10.01 -40.94
N GLN A 863 -32.18 -11.19 -40.94
CA GLN A 863 -30.77 -11.35 -40.62
C GLN A 863 -30.14 -12.52 -41.38
N VAL A 864 -28.88 -12.36 -41.77
CA VAL A 864 -28.03 -13.46 -42.24
C VAL A 864 -27.06 -13.80 -41.12
N ILE A 865 -27.11 -15.04 -40.64
CA ILE A 865 -26.18 -15.59 -39.66
C ILE A 865 -25.14 -16.41 -40.40
N THR A 866 -23.93 -15.90 -40.50
CA THR A 866 -22.78 -16.68 -40.99
C THR A 866 -21.80 -16.92 -39.87
N ASN A 867 -21.09 -18.05 -39.94
CA ASN A 867 -19.97 -18.33 -39.06
C ASN A 867 -18.62 -18.05 -39.75
N ASN A 868 -18.51 -18.34 -41.04
CA ASN A 868 -17.28 -18.19 -41.82
C ASN A 868 -17.57 -17.92 -43.31
N ALA A 869 -18.46 -16.97 -43.56
CA ALA A 869 -18.81 -16.50 -44.91
C ALA A 869 -19.21 -15.04 -44.87
N SER A 870 -18.88 -14.27 -45.90
CA SER A 870 -19.31 -12.88 -46.06
C SER A 870 -20.41 -12.82 -47.10
N CYS A 871 -21.62 -12.46 -46.66
CA CYS A 871 -22.79 -12.41 -47.52
C CYS A 871 -23.17 -10.97 -47.84
N THR A 872 -23.32 -10.66 -49.12
CA THR A 872 -23.93 -9.42 -49.59
C THR A 872 -25.35 -9.71 -50.03
N VAL A 873 -26.29 -8.92 -49.52
CA VAL A 873 -27.68 -8.97 -49.94
C VAL A 873 -27.90 -7.85 -50.94
N GLN A 874 -28.26 -8.22 -52.16
CA GLN A 874 -28.53 -7.29 -53.25
C GLN A 874 -29.99 -6.84 -53.23
N ASN A 875 -30.28 -5.75 -53.93
CA ASN A 875 -31.64 -5.24 -54.07
C ASN A 875 -32.55 -6.28 -54.75
N LEU A 876 -33.86 -6.09 -54.56
CA LEU A 876 -34.87 -6.98 -55.13
C LEU A 876 -34.68 -7.12 -56.64
N THR A 877 -34.56 -8.36 -57.12
CA THR A 877 -34.56 -8.64 -58.54
C THR A 877 -35.98 -8.56 -59.09
N GLU A 878 -36.10 -8.04 -60.32
CA GLU A 878 -37.36 -8.15 -61.05
C GLU A 878 -37.54 -9.60 -61.51
N PRO A 879 -38.68 -10.24 -61.18
CA PRO A 879 -38.99 -11.57 -61.68
C PRO A 879 -39.20 -11.55 -63.20
N PRO A 880 -38.93 -12.68 -63.90
CA PRO A 880 -39.27 -12.84 -65.31
C PRO A 880 -40.77 -12.68 -65.61
N GLU A 881 -41.65 -13.01 -64.65
CA GLU A 881 -43.11 -12.80 -64.72
C GLU A 881 -43.56 -11.63 -63.84
N PRO A 882 -44.69 -10.95 -64.13
CA PRO A 882 -45.18 -9.85 -63.29
C PRO A 882 -45.47 -10.32 -61.84
N PRO A 883 -45.09 -9.54 -60.81
CA PRO A 883 -45.28 -9.94 -59.41
C PRO A 883 -46.74 -10.21 -59.07
N VAL A 884 -47.01 -11.31 -58.37
CA VAL A 884 -48.37 -11.77 -57.99
C VAL A 884 -49.11 -10.77 -57.10
N ARG A 885 -50.40 -10.55 -57.35
CA ARG A 885 -51.27 -9.69 -56.53
C ARG A 885 -51.94 -10.47 -55.38
N PRO A 886 -52.23 -9.83 -54.21
CA PRO A 886 -52.86 -10.52 -53.07
C PRO A 886 -54.21 -11.17 -53.38
N GLU A 887 -54.96 -10.64 -54.36
CA GLU A 887 -56.26 -11.18 -54.79
C GLU A 887 -56.11 -12.46 -55.61
N GLU A 888 -54.99 -12.61 -56.33
CA GLU A 888 -54.67 -13.75 -57.23
C GLU A 888 -54.18 -14.99 -56.46
N LEU A 889 -53.83 -14.84 -55.18
CA LEU A 889 -53.45 -15.92 -54.27
C LEU A 889 -54.61 -16.88 -53.94
N GLN A 890 -55.82 -16.59 -54.40
CA GLN A 890 -56.92 -17.56 -54.40
C GLN A 890 -56.70 -18.71 -55.40
N HIS A 891 -55.90 -18.49 -56.45
CA HIS A 891 -55.71 -19.43 -57.56
C HIS A 891 -54.28 -19.98 -57.69
N THR A 892 -53.27 -19.29 -57.13
CA THR A 892 -51.86 -19.69 -57.17
C THR A 892 -51.40 -20.17 -55.79
N SER A 893 -50.77 -21.35 -55.74
CA SER A 893 -50.34 -22.00 -54.50
C SER A 893 -48.83 -21.90 -54.22
N TRP A 894 -48.06 -21.19 -55.05
CA TRP A 894 -46.60 -21.09 -54.90
C TRP A 894 -46.02 -19.70 -55.18
N LEU A 895 -44.99 -19.34 -54.42
CA LEU A 895 -44.17 -18.14 -54.60
C LEU A 895 -42.69 -18.54 -54.74
N ASN A 896 -42.03 -18.17 -55.85
CA ASN A 896 -40.63 -18.47 -56.11
C ASN A 896 -39.91 -17.35 -56.87
N GLY A 897 -38.67 -17.61 -57.32
CA GLY A 897 -37.84 -16.71 -58.13
C GLY A 897 -38.48 -16.15 -59.40
N ASN A 898 -39.49 -16.84 -59.94
CA ASN A 898 -40.06 -16.53 -61.23
C ASN A 898 -41.24 -15.57 -61.17
N ASN A 899 -42.04 -15.63 -60.09
CA ASN A 899 -43.32 -14.91 -59.95
C ASN A 899 -43.33 -13.90 -58.78
N SER A 900 -42.21 -13.74 -58.09
CA SER A 900 -42.07 -12.81 -56.98
C SER A 900 -40.72 -12.11 -57.00
N ARG A 901 -40.69 -10.87 -56.49
CA ARG A 901 -39.44 -10.13 -56.37
C ARG A 901 -38.58 -10.77 -55.29
N CYS A 902 -37.40 -11.23 -55.71
CA CYS A 902 -36.48 -11.96 -54.86
C CYS A 902 -35.38 -11.07 -54.33
N GLN A 903 -35.07 -11.28 -53.07
CA GLN A 903 -33.87 -10.77 -52.46
C GLN A 903 -32.72 -11.74 -52.78
N VAL A 904 -31.71 -11.29 -53.52
CA VAL A 904 -30.56 -12.11 -53.91
C VAL A 904 -29.47 -11.97 -52.87
N MET A 905 -28.90 -13.09 -52.45
CA MET A 905 -27.77 -13.12 -51.54
C MET A 905 -26.60 -13.85 -52.20
N ARG A 906 -25.43 -13.22 -52.18
CA ARG A 906 -24.16 -13.86 -52.57
C ARG A 906 -23.25 -13.94 -51.38
N CYS A 907 -22.76 -15.13 -51.08
CA CYS A 907 -21.88 -15.41 -49.96
C CYS A 907 -20.54 -15.91 -50.46
N HIS A 908 -19.48 -15.16 -50.20
CA HIS A 908 -18.12 -15.66 -50.34
C HIS A 908 -17.80 -16.52 -49.13
N LEU A 909 -17.52 -17.80 -49.39
CA LEU A 909 -17.16 -18.73 -48.33
C LEU A 909 -15.72 -18.48 -47.92
N GLY A 910 -15.51 -18.51 -46.61
CA GLY A 910 -14.20 -18.54 -46.04
C GLY A 910 -13.45 -19.82 -46.41
N ARG A 911 -12.21 -19.88 -45.96
CA ARG A 911 -11.32 -21.00 -46.19
C ARG A 911 -11.90 -22.30 -45.61
N LEU A 912 -12.02 -23.34 -46.43
CA LEU A 912 -12.59 -24.63 -46.07
C LEU A 912 -11.49 -25.69 -45.96
N ALA A 913 -11.15 -26.07 -44.73
CA ALA A 913 -10.15 -27.10 -44.44
C ALA A 913 -10.74 -28.51 -44.55
N LYS A 914 -9.86 -29.53 -44.60
CA LYS A 914 -10.28 -30.93 -44.65
C LYS A 914 -11.21 -31.28 -43.50
N GLY A 915 -12.34 -31.92 -43.82
CA GLY A 915 -13.36 -32.38 -42.86
C GLY A 915 -14.21 -31.26 -42.26
N THR A 916 -13.92 -29.99 -42.57
CA THR A 916 -14.71 -28.87 -42.06
C THR A 916 -15.92 -28.61 -42.94
N GLU A 917 -16.97 -28.09 -42.31
CA GLU A 917 -18.14 -27.55 -43.00
C GLU A 917 -18.33 -26.07 -42.68
N VAL A 918 -18.83 -25.32 -43.65
CA VAL A 918 -19.28 -23.93 -43.45
C VAL A 918 -20.79 -23.91 -43.59
N SER A 919 -21.46 -23.18 -42.70
CA SER A 919 -22.91 -23.04 -42.74
C SER A 919 -23.38 -21.58 -42.76
N VAL A 920 -24.36 -21.31 -43.60
CA VAL A 920 -24.98 -19.98 -43.77
C VAL A 920 -26.44 -20.08 -43.37
N GLY A 921 -26.80 -19.46 -42.25
CA GLY A 921 -28.16 -19.36 -41.73
C GLY A 921 -28.87 -18.08 -42.19
N LEU A 922 -30.12 -18.20 -42.60
CA LEU A 922 -30.94 -17.09 -43.11
C LEU A 922 -32.16 -16.97 -42.22
N LEU A 923 -32.25 -15.93 -41.39
CA LEU A 923 -33.45 -15.61 -40.62
C LEU A 923 -34.39 -14.78 -41.46
N ARG A 924 -35.62 -15.25 -41.53
CA ARG A 924 -36.67 -14.66 -42.35
C ARG A 924 -37.89 -14.44 -41.49
N LEU A 925 -38.40 -13.21 -41.53
CA LEU A 925 -39.59 -12.80 -40.82
C LEU A 925 -40.82 -12.94 -41.71
N VAL A 926 -41.86 -13.56 -41.17
CA VAL A 926 -43.16 -13.69 -41.83
C VAL A 926 -44.00 -12.45 -41.54
N HIS A 927 -44.49 -11.77 -42.59
CA HIS A 927 -45.33 -10.58 -42.46
C HIS A 927 -46.80 -10.95 -42.49
N ASN A 928 -47.40 -11.08 -41.30
CA ASN A 928 -48.80 -11.48 -41.14
C ASN A 928 -49.80 -10.55 -41.83
N GLU A 929 -49.47 -9.26 -41.98
CA GLU A 929 -50.35 -8.29 -42.63
C GLU A 929 -50.65 -8.64 -44.09
N PHE A 930 -49.64 -9.10 -44.84
CA PHE A 930 -49.85 -9.55 -46.20
C PHE A 930 -50.78 -10.76 -46.24
N PHE A 931 -50.49 -11.77 -45.43
CA PHE A 931 -51.25 -13.02 -45.41
C PHE A 931 -52.66 -12.87 -44.82
N ARG A 932 -52.91 -11.88 -43.95
CA ARG A 932 -54.25 -11.57 -43.44
C ARG A 932 -55.14 -10.89 -44.49
N ARG A 933 -54.55 -10.05 -45.34
CA ARG A 933 -55.26 -9.36 -46.44
C ARG A 933 -55.51 -10.29 -47.62
N ALA A 934 -54.54 -11.13 -47.94
CA ALA A 934 -54.67 -12.12 -49.00
C ALA A 934 -55.73 -13.18 -48.63
N LYS A 935 -56.45 -13.68 -49.63
CA LYS A 935 -57.42 -14.77 -49.47
C LYS A 935 -56.81 -16.05 -50.04
N PHE A 936 -56.41 -17.00 -49.19
CA PHE A 936 -55.87 -18.29 -49.62
C PHE A 936 -56.18 -19.38 -48.59
N LYS A 937 -56.04 -20.66 -48.98
CA LYS A 937 -56.19 -21.82 -48.08
C LYS A 937 -54.82 -22.35 -47.61
N SER A 938 -53.91 -22.64 -48.54
CA SER A 938 -52.51 -23.00 -48.30
C SER A 938 -51.62 -22.44 -49.42
N LEU A 939 -50.39 -22.03 -49.10
CA LEU A 939 -49.43 -21.39 -50.02
C LEU A 939 -47.99 -21.85 -49.71
N THR A 940 -47.19 -22.22 -50.71
CA THR A 940 -45.78 -22.66 -50.56
C THR A 940 -44.78 -21.63 -51.10
N VAL A 941 -43.66 -21.40 -50.41
CA VAL A 941 -42.59 -20.51 -50.86
C VAL A 941 -41.29 -21.29 -51.09
N VAL A 942 -40.65 -21.13 -52.27
CA VAL A 942 -39.46 -21.90 -52.71
C VAL A 942 -38.21 -21.02 -52.85
N SER A 943 -37.08 -21.44 -52.28
CA SER A 943 -35.79 -20.73 -52.33
C SER A 943 -34.66 -21.63 -52.91
N THR A 944 -33.76 -21.10 -53.76
CA THR A 944 -32.75 -21.88 -54.53
C THR A 944 -31.29 -21.42 -54.28
N PHE A 945 -30.31 -22.33 -54.40
CA PHE A 945 -28.90 -22.13 -54.02
C PHE A 945 -27.86 -22.78 -54.99
N GLU A 946 -26.77 -22.09 -55.38
CA GLU A 946 -25.66 -22.57 -56.28
C GLU A 946 -24.26 -22.41 -55.64
N LEU A 947 -23.30 -23.32 -55.89
CA LEU A 947 -21.87 -23.26 -55.49
C LEU A 947 -20.91 -23.12 -56.69
N GLY A 948 -20.06 -22.09 -56.71
CA GLY A 948 -19.06 -21.84 -57.79
C GLY A 948 -17.66 -21.46 -57.30
N THR A 949 -16.70 -21.25 -58.21
CA THR A 949 -15.34 -20.74 -57.93
C THR A 949 -15.08 -19.39 -58.60
N GLU A 950 -14.15 -18.63 -58.05
CA GLU A 950 -13.63 -17.38 -58.64
C GLU A 950 -12.84 -17.61 -59.95
N GLU A 951 -12.81 -16.60 -60.82
CA GLU A 951 -12.06 -16.63 -62.09
C GLU A 951 -10.54 -16.73 -61.86
N GLY A 952 -9.84 -17.56 -62.63
CA GLY A 952 -8.39 -17.75 -62.50
C GLY A 952 -7.94 -18.66 -61.35
N SER A 953 -8.89 -19.36 -60.72
CA SER A 953 -8.60 -20.33 -59.67
C SER A 953 -7.70 -21.47 -60.14
N VAL A 954 -6.83 -21.95 -59.25
CA VAL A 954 -6.00 -23.15 -59.44
C VAL A 954 -6.80 -24.45 -59.25
N LEU A 955 -8.10 -24.33 -58.99
CA LEU A 955 -9.05 -25.39 -58.67
C LEU A 955 -9.97 -25.69 -59.86
N GLN A 956 -10.36 -26.96 -60.00
CA GLN A 956 -11.32 -27.42 -60.99
C GLN A 956 -12.42 -28.26 -60.31
N LEU A 957 -13.68 -27.80 -60.33
CA LEU A 957 -14.85 -28.46 -59.67
C LEU A 957 -15.59 -29.46 -60.58
N THR A 958 -16.32 -30.39 -59.95
CA THR A 958 -17.17 -31.40 -60.62
C THR A 958 -18.66 -31.05 -60.54
N GLU A 959 -19.47 -31.50 -61.50
CA GLU A 959 -20.89 -31.11 -61.65
C GLU A 959 -21.79 -31.47 -60.45
N ALA A 960 -21.55 -32.59 -59.78
CA ALA A 960 -22.41 -33.08 -58.68
C ALA A 960 -22.39 -32.22 -57.41
N SER A 961 -21.43 -31.28 -57.28
CA SER A 961 -21.24 -30.47 -56.07
C SER A 961 -21.88 -29.08 -56.12
N ARG A 962 -22.74 -28.81 -57.12
CA ARG A 962 -23.06 -27.44 -57.57
C ARG A 962 -24.40 -26.81 -57.12
N TRP A 963 -25.47 -27.54 -56.74
CA TRP A 963 -26.84 -26.95 -56.54
C TRP A 963 -27.67 -27.50 -55.33
N SER A 964 -28.60 -26.71 -54.73
CA SER A 964 -29.53 -27.09 -53.60
C SER A 964 -30.82 -26.20 -53.43
N GLU A 965 -31.88 -26.60 -52.68
CA GLU A 965 -33.21 -25.92 -52.56
C GLU A 965 -33.96 -26.01 -51.17
N SER A 966 -34.90 -25.09 -50.84
CA SER A 966 -35.70 -25.03 -49.56
C SER A 966 -37.18 -24.57 -49.71
N LEU A 967 -38.12 -25.10 -48.89
CA LEU A 967 -39.60 -24.92 -48.98
C LEU A 967 -40.29 -24.49 -47.65
N LEU A 968 -41.31 -23.60 -47.69
CA LEU A 968 -42.18 -23.17 -46.56
C LEU A 968 -43.68 -23.11 -46.93
N GLU A 969 -44.58 -23.69 -46.13
CA GLU A 969 -46.05 -23.67 -46.30
C GLU A 969 -46.78 -22.70 -45.34
N VAL A 970 -47.82 -21.96 -45.78
CA VAL A 970 -48.58 -20.96 -44.98
C VAL A 970 -50.11 -21.15 -45.13
N ILE A 971 -50.89 -21.07 -44.04
CA ILE A 971 -52.34 -21.38 -43.92
C ILE A 971 -53.11 -20.31 -43.10
N GLN A 972 -54.44 -20.13 -43.23
CA GLN A 972 -55.27 -19.08 -42.55
C GLN A 972 -56.50 -19.61 -41.74
N SER A 973 -56.77 -19.14 -40.50
CA SER A 973 -57.83 -19.64 -39.55
C SER A 973 -59.02 -18.65 -39.28
N ARG A 974 -60.20 -19.10 -38.76
CA ARG A 974 -61.43 -18.26 -38.48
C ARG A 974 -61.98 -18.43 -37.02
N PRO A 975 -62.53 -17.40 -36.30
CA PRO A 975 -62.94 -17.48 -34.88
C PRO A 975 -64.48 -17.67 -34.63
N VAL A 976 -64.88 -18.17 -33.44
CA VAL A 976 -66.28 -18.48 -32.98
C VAL A 976 -66.61 -17.72 -31.66
N LEU A 977 -67.83 -17.15 -31.46
CA LEU A 977 -68.22 -16.28 -30.30
C LEU A 977 -69.35 -16.88 -29.41
N ILE A 978 -69.35 -16.64 -28.08
CA ILE A 978 -70.34 -17.13 -27.05
C ILE A 978 -71.10 -15.95 -26.37
N SER A 979 -72.37 -16.13 -25.94
CA SER A 979 -73.39 -15.09 -25.58
C SER A 979 -73.39 -14.57 -24.11
N LEU A 980 -73.72 -13.27 -23.92
CA LEU A 980 -73.62 -12.47 -22.68
C LEU A 980 -74.58 -12.88 -21.54
N TRP A 981 -75.70 -13.54 -21.84
CA TRP A 981 -76.71 -13.93 -20.84
C TRP A 981 -76.19 -14.96 -19.83
N ILE A 982 -75.23 -15.79 -20.25
CA ILE A 982 -74.59 -16.81 -19.41
C ILE A 982 -73.74 -16.15 -18.31
N LEU A 983 -73.15 -14.98 -18.58
CA LEU A 983 -72.33 -14.24 -17.62
C LEU A 983 -73.16 -13.59 -16.50
N ILE A 984 -74.30 -12.97 -16.84
CA ILE A 984 -75.14 -12.24 -15.86
C ILE A 984 -75.80 -13.21 -14.86
N GLY A 985 -76.26 -14.36 -15.33
CA GLY A 985 -76.88 -15.37 -14.46
C GLY A 985 -75.92 -15.92 -13.38
N SER A 986 -74.63 -16.03 -13.70
CA SER A 986 -73.62 -16.56 -12.77
C SER A 986 -73.34 -15.61 -11.59
N VAL A 987 -73.36 -14.29 -11.82
CA VAL A 987 -73.04 -13.28 -10.77
C VAL A 987 -74.15 -13.18 -9.73
N LEU A 988 -75.42 -13.17 -10.17
CA LEU A 988 -76.58 -13.10 -9.27
C LEU A 988 -76.69 -14.33 -8.35
N GLY A 989 -76.37 -15.52 -8.86
CA GLY A 989 -76.33 -16.75 -8.05
C GLY A 989 -75.25 -16.71 -6.96
N GLY A 990 -74.08 -16.14 -7.25
CA GLY A 990 -72.98 -16.06 -6.31
C GLY A 990 -73.26 -15.16 -5.09
N LEU A 991 -73.92 -14.02 -5.29
CA LEU A 991 -74.23 -13.08 -4.20
C LEU A 991 -75.27 -13.64 -3.21
N LEU A 992 -76.27 -14.38 -3.70
CA LEU A 992 -77.29 -14.99 -2.85
C LEU A 992 -76.70 -16.02 -1.87
N LEU A 993 -75.73 -16.82 -2.35
CA LEU A 993 -75.04 -17.82 -1.54
C LEU A 993 -74.26 -17.18 -0.38
N LEU A 994 -73.60 -16.05 -0.63
CA LEU A 994 -72.78 -15.35 0.36
C LEU A 994 -73.62 -14.82 1.54
N ALA A 995 -74.79 -14.24 1.26
CA ALA A 995 -75.67 -13.71 2.31
C ALA A 995 -76.18 -14.81 3.26
N LEU A 996 -76.48 -15.99 2.73
CA LEU A 996 -76.93 -17.17 3.49
C LEU A 996 -75.86 -17.67 4.46
N LEU A 997 -74.58 -17.65 4.04
CA LEU A 997 -73.44 -18.04 4.87
C LEU A 997 -73.22 -17.08 6.05
N VAL A 998 -73.31 -15.77 5.82
CA VAL A 998 -73.14 -14.76 6.88
C VAL A 998 -74.22 -14.91 7.97
N PHE A 999 -75.47 -15.15 7.58
CA PHE A 999 -76.56 -15.36 8.52
C PHE A 999 -76.33 -16.61 9.39
N CYS A 1000 -75.86 -17.72 8.81
CA CYS A 1000 -75.53 -18.93 9.56
C CYS A 1000 -74.40 -18.70 10.59
N LEU A 1001 -73.36 -17.94 10.23
CA LEU A 1001 -72.24 -17.64 11.12
C LEU A 1001 -72.63 -16.75 12.31
N TRP A 1002 -73.57 -15.83 12.12
CA TRP A 1002 -74.09 -15.01 13.23
C TRP A 1002 -74.91 -15.82 14.24
N LYS A 1003 -75.76 -16.74 13.75
CA LYS A 1003 -76.61 -17.60 14.60
C LYS A 1003 -75.81 -18.61 15.44
N LEU A 1004 -74.60 -18.98 14.99
CA LEU A 1004 -73.67 -19.87 15.71
C LEU A 1004 -72.87 -19.16 16.82
N GLY A 1005 -73.14 -17.88 17.12
CA GLY A 1005 -72.61 -17.20 18.31
C GLY A 1005 -71.17 -16.70 18.19
N PHE A 1006 -70.62 -16.62 16.97
CA PHE A 1006 -69.21 -16.27 16.71
C PHE A 1006 -68.84 -14.79 17.04
N PHE A 1007 -69.81 -13.94 17.42
CA PHE A 1007 -69.63 -12.49 17.54
C PHE A 1007 -69.95 -11.86 18.92
N ALA A 1008 -69.99 -12.62 20.03
CA ALA A 1008 -70.23 -12.05 21.38
C ALA A 1008 -68.99 -12.11 22.30
N ARG A 1009 -68.48 -10.95 22.77
CA ARG A 1009 -67.36 -10.83 23.76
C ARG A 1009 -67.75 -9.98 24.99
N LYS A 1010 -67.30 -10.42 26.17
CA LYS A 1010 -67.59 -9.89 27.53
C LYS A 1010 -66.86 -8.56 27.86
N LYS A 1011 -67.56 -7.65 28.59
CA LYS A 1011 -67.08 -6.36 29.16
C LYS A 1011 -66.39 -6.54 30.53
N ILE A 1012 -65.39 -5.69 30.81
CA ILE A 1012 -64.89 -5.35 32.18
C ILE A 1012 -64.93 -3.80 32.29
N PRO A 1013 -65.36 -3.20 33.43
CA PRO A 1013 -65.71 -1.78 33.54
C PRO A 1013 -64.55 -0.85 33.95
N GLU A 1014 -64.65 0.41 33.53
CA GLU A 1014 -63.82 1.57 33.91
C GLU A 1014 -64.25 2.13 35.27
N GLU A 1015 -63.29 2.43 36.15
CA GLU A 1015 -63.37 3.47 37.17
C GLU A 1015 -61.97 4.13 37.30
N GLU A 1016 -61.97 5.46 37.48
CA GLU A 1016 -60.81 6.33 37.73
C GLU A 1016 -59.88 6.68 36.55
N LYS A 1017 -60.26 7.73 35.81
CA LYS A 1017 -59.40 8.91 35.58
C LYS A 1017 -60.21 10.07 35.00
N ARG A 1018 -60.81 10.83 35.93
CA ARG A 1018 -61.33 12.18 35.70
C ARG A 1018 -60.73 13.04 36.80
N GLU A 1019 -59.68 13.78 36.48
CA GLU A 1019 -59.41 15.16 36.93
C GLU A 1019 -57.99 15.56 36.49
N GLU A 1020 -57.90 15.96 35.22
CA GLU A 1020 -57.06 17.08 34.81
C GLU A 1020 -57.69 18.38 35.35
N LYS A 1021 -57.18 18.78 36.51
CA LYS A 1021 -57.04 20.13 37.10
C LYS A 1021 -56.10 19.86 38.28
N LEU A 1022 -54.92 20.43 38.45
CA LEU A 1022 -54.19 21.51 37.80
C LEU A 1022 -52.72 21.27 38.22
N GLU A 1023 -51.75 21.67 37.39
CA GLU A 1023 -50.30 21.69 37.68
C GLU A 1023 -49.55 20.34 37.70
N GLN A 1024 -49.06 19.93 36.53
CA GLN A 1024 -47.63 19.88 36.21
C GLN A 1024 -47.41 19.67 34.70
#